data_AF-A0AAU9VKY4-F1
#
_entry.id   AF-A0AAU9VKY4-F1
#
_cell.length_a   1.000
_cell.length_b   1.000
_cell.length_c   1.000
_cell.angle_alpha   90.00
_cell.angle_beta   90.00
_cell.angle_gamma   90.00
#
_symmetry.space_group_name_H-M   'P 1'
#
loop_
_entity.id
_entity.type
_entity.pdbx_description
1 polymer ?
#
loop_
_entity_poly.entity_id
_entity_poly.type
_entity_poly.pdbx_seq_one_letter_code
_entity_poly.pdbx_strand_id
1 'polypeptide(L)'
;MNTFLLLLAFFVFCRCYCRGEITQMRNLSSWTPCSSQCWCAHDDKNRVYGRCVVNKLEEPVEFNSSRQLHFLSFADNGIRVIPREIFTNLHNLEFLSLSNNSIEIINEHAFKGLTNLRILDLQNNNLKEWNGDPTRDMPFLEVLKINGNEGWIPNQHILHMPELKEILGVTWSSHCSACDLLKIPGNETMSGDEEMGDYEEYSGNGLSGEGEISEMKCHVTLEEFYYYPKAVNYGVSAQFVRQGFSPQCFCDFSSDCYHRDVVVPYLTKLYDFPRKLFLSQYALGGLIVVLNMSVLIVIMTSRLLRNNISFVLVGSMALSDILIGVHSVMIAKYNIFSDSNVKPRVVMETDTSTCTYMGMVFTIGQVTAVFTSLMLTVERYLVIVYFQRCRGKVKTRTLVIILILVWTGAITFASLPLFGVRKLEYHRWFQCTMPFHTGKHLLQTSNITLSISAIFVLLYLISLGLYILIFCYARRSSMQFGIKREARLARKIAVLVSSNFILFTLPTVLLLVYVYSFSEILDAAESFPSMRSLFIIGGWLPVTCFNLNSLANPFLYPFRHRRFKKEIRSIPRRLRNSVSHSFYPVFATAQHFSLRTSALSHQLRQQFHSFAPRREGENSLHVDADVRHGRGRTATNVKFP
;
A
#
# COMPACT_ATOMS: atom_id res chain seq x y z
N MET A 1 -38.24 -34.65 -9.84
CA MET A 1 -39.36 -33.77 -9.36
C MET A 1 -39.92 -34.20 -8.01
N ASN A 2 -40.01 -35.51 -7.67
CA ASN A 2 -40.54 -35.94 -6.36
C ASN A 2 -39.56 -35.88 -5.17
N THR A 3 -38.24 -35.85 -5.38
CA THR A 3 -37.24 -35.73 -4.30
C THR A 3 -36.95 -34.29 -3.88
N PHE A 4 -37.15 -33.32 -4.77
CA PHE A 4 -36.93 -31.88 -4.50
C PHE A 4 -38.10 -31.27 -3.70
N LEU A 5 -39.32 -31.76 -3.90
CA LEU A 5 -40.50 -31.37 -3.11
C LEU A 5 -40.49 -31.93 -1.68
N LEU A 6 -39.85 -33.09 -1.46
CA LEU A 6 -39.72 -33.70 -0.13
C LEU A 6 -38.71 -32.97 0.77
N LEU A 7 -37.65 -32.40 0.18
CA LEU A 7 -36.67 -31.55 0.90
C LEU A 7 -37.24 -30.18 1.24
N LEU A 8 -37.97 -29.54 0.32
CA LEU A 8 -38.68 -28.27 0.59
C LEU A 8 -39.76 -28.41 1.66
N ALA A 9 -40.49 -29.53 1.68
CA ALA A 9 -41.48 -29.82 2.72
C ALA A 9 -40.83 -29.97 4.12
N PHE A 10 -39.62 -30.52 4.21
CA PHE A 10 -38.90 -30.70 5.49
C PHE A 10 -38.35 -29.37 6.05
N PHE A 11 -37.89 -28.47 5.19
CA PHE A 11 -37.36 -27.15 5.61
C PHE A 11 -38.45 -26.14 5.97
N VAL A 12 -39.60 -26.17 5.27
CA VAL A 12 -40.78 -25.36 5.64
C VAL A 12 -41.42 -25.90 6.92
N PHE A 13 -41.42 -27.22 7.14
CA PHE A 13 -41.87 -27.79 8.42
C PHE A 13 -40.99 -27.32 9.58
N CYS A 14 -39.66 -27.27 9.46
CA CYS A 14 -38.77 -26.93 10.59
C CYS A 14 -38.90 -25.46 11.05
N ARG A 15 -39.13 -24.51 10.11
CA ARG A 15 -39.41 -23.09 10.46
C ARG A 15 -40.80 -22.87 11.06
N CYS A 16 -41.81 -23.60 10.61
CA CYS A 16 -43.12 -23.61 11.25
C CYS A 16 -43.12 -24.38 12.58
N TYR A 17 -42.26 -25.39 12.76
CA TYR A 17 -42.16 -26.18 13.99
C TYR A 17 -41.53 -25.37 15.12
N CYS A 18 -40.48 -24.58 14.86
CA CYS A 18 -39.86 -23.73 15.87
C CYS A 18 -40.73 -22.52 16.27
N ARG A 19 -41.55 -21.97 15.37
CA ARG A 19 -42.50 -20.89 15.71
C ARG A 19 -43.80 -21.44 16.32
N GLY A 20 -44.17 -22.67 15.95
CA GLY A 20 -45.31 -23.43 16.45
C GLY A 20 -45.13 -24.00 17.85
N GLU A 21 -43.94 -24.44 18.25
CA GLU A 21 -43.74 -25.02 19.59
C GLU A 21 -43.67 -23.97 20.71
N ILE A 22 -43.16 -22.76 20.43
CA ILE A 22 -43.23 -21.64 21.39
C ILE A 22 -44.69 -21.16 21.57
N THR A 23 -45.52 -21.28 20.52
CA THR A 23 -46.96 -21.00 20.62
C THR A 23 -47.78 -22.16 21.21
N GLN A 24 -47.32 -23.41 21.11
CA GLN A 24 -47.94 -24.56 21.79
C GLN A 24 -47.75 -24.55 23.31
N MET A 25 -46.68 -23.93 23.84
CA MET A 25 -46.54 -23.77 25.30
C MET A 25 -47.67 -22.95 25.95
N ARG A 26 -48.37 -22.09 25.19
CA ARG A 26 -49.51 -21.32 25.69
C ARG A 26 -50.83 -22.10 25.75
N ASN A 27 -50.90 -23.29 25.13
CA ASN A 27 -52.13 -24.11 25.04
C ASN A 27 -52.03 -25.48 25.74
N LEU A 28 -50.99 -25.72 26.56
CA LEU A 28 -50.89 -26.93 27.39
C LEU A 28 -51.82 -26.80 28.61
N SER A 29 -52.83 -27.66 28.71
CA SER A 29 -54.01 -27.43 29.55
C SER A 29 -53.94 -27.97 30.99
N SER A 30 -52.80 -28.48 31.47
CA SER A 30 -52.59 -28.68 32.92
C SER A 30 -51.12 -28.82 33.28
N TRP A 31 -50.59 -27.85 34.04
CA TRP A 31 -49.26 -27.93 34.64
C TRP A 31 -49.37 -28.58 36.02
N THR A 32 -48.54 -29.59 36.26
CA THR A 32 -48.48 -30.32 37.53
C THR A 32 -47.06 -30.30 38.10
N PRO A 33 -46.87 -30.27 39.42
CA PRO A 33 -45.54 -30.32 40.00
C PRO A 33 -44.90 -31.70 39.76
N CYS A 34 -43.71 -31.72 39.15
CA CYS A 34 -42.98 -32.95 38.84
C CYS A 34 -41.61 -33.04 39.54
N SER A 35 -41.17 -31.93 40.13
CA SER A 35 -40.03 -31.82 41.05
C SER A 35 -40.25 -30.61 41.97
N SER A 36 -39.43 -30.45 43.01
CA SER A 36 -39.57 -29.37 43.99
C SER A 36 -39.49 -27.97 43.38
N GLN A 37 -38.85 -27.85 42.22
CA GLN A 37 -38.59 -26.58 41.54
C GLN A 37 -39.13 -26.54 40.09
N CYS A 38 -39.89 -27.56 39.67
CA CYS A 38 -40.31 -27.72 38.29
C CYS A 38 -41.77 -28.13 38.12
N TRP A 39 -42.39 -27.57 37.10
CA TRP A 39 -43.74 -27.86 36.64
C TRP A 39 -43.67 -28.61 35.31
N CYS A 40 -44.51 -29.63 35.16
CA CYS A 40 -44.59 -30.45 33.95
C CYS A 40 -45.99 -30.42 33.34
N ALA A 41 -46.05 -30.43 32.02
CA ALA A 41 -47.27 -30.59 31.24
C ALA A 41 -47.07 -31.64 30.13
N HIS A 42 -48.15 -32.21 29.63
CA HIS A 42 -48.16 -33.20 28.55
C HIS A 42 -48.84 -32.65 27.31
N ASP A 43 -48.34 -32.97 26.12
CA ASP A 43 -49.06 -32.72 24.87
C ASP A 43 -49.93 -33.91 24.44
N ASP A 44 -50.69 -33.74 23.35
CA ASP A 44 -51.56 -34.76 22.78
C ASP A 44 -50.81 -36.02 22.30
N LYS A 45 -49.48 -35.93 22.16
CA LYS A 45 -48.59 -37.04 21.77
C LYS A 45 -47.87 -37.63 22.99
N ASN A 46 -48.28 -37.28 24.20
CA ASN A 46 -47.72 -37.70 25.48
C ASN A 46 -46.24 -37.31 25.69
N ARG A 47 -45.75 -36.27 25.00
CA ARG A 47 -44.43 -35.68 25.26
C ARG A 47 -44.53 -34.77 26.48
N VAL A 48 -43.52 -34.84 27.36
CA VAL A 48 -43.49 -34.05 28.60
C VAL A 48 -42.68 -32.77 28.43
N TYR A 49 -43.28 -31.66 28.82
CA TYR A 49 -42.71 -30.32 28.86
C TYR A 49 -42.46 -29.92 30.31
N GLY A 50 -41.19 -29.72 30.67
CA GLY A 50 -40.77 -29.23 31.98
C GLY A 50 -40.43 -27.75 31.95
N ARG A 51 -40.92 -26.99 32.94
CA ARG A 51 -40.53 -25.62 33.22
C ARG A 51 -40.04 -25.52 34.65
N CYS A 52 -38.78 -25.13 34.83
CA CYS A 52 -38.16 -25.02 36.14
C CYS A 52 -37.91 -23.56 36.52
N VAL A 53 -38.14 -23.24 37.78
CA VAL A 53 -37.87 -21.92 38.36
C VAL A 53 -36.80 -22.10 39.42
N VAL A 54 -35.56 -21.75 39.07
CA VAL A 54 -34.36 -22.00 39.90
C VAL A 54 -33.47 -20.78 39.91
N ASN A 55 -32.78 -20.51 41.02
CA ASN A 55 -31.81 -19.40 41.08
C ASN A 55 -30.38 -19.83 40.71
N LYS A 56 -30.08 -21.13 40.78
CA LYS A 56 -28.76 -21.70 40.48
C LYS A 56 -28.88 -23.20 40.19
N LEU A 57 -28.00 -23.71 39.33
CA LEU A 57 -27.83 -25.15 39.09
C LEU A 57 -26.70 -25.63 40.00
N GLU A 58 -27.01 -26.43 41.03
CA GLU A 58 -26.02 -26.98 41.97
C GLU A 58 -26.01 -28.52 41.98
N GLU A 59 -27.18 -29.15 41.88
CA GLU A 59 -27.34 -30.61 41.86
C GLU A 59 -28.20 -31.05 40.66
N PRO A 60 -27.96 -32.26 40.10
CA PRO A 60 -28.76 -32.78 39.00
C PRO A 60 -30.24 -32.78 39.33
N VAL A 61 -31.07 -32.23 38.43
CA VAL A 61 -32.50 -32.14 38.67
C VAL A 61 -33.12 -33.53 38.52
N GLU A 62 -33.56 -34.11 39.63
CA GLU A 62 -34.29 -35.38 39.62
C GLU A 62 -35.76 -35.14 39.27
N PHE A 63 -36.21 -35.80 38.20
CA PHE A 63 -37.61 -35.83 37.77
C PHE A 63 -38.17 -37.22 38.00
N ASN A 64 -39.34 -37.32 38.64
CA ASN A 64 -40.03 -38.60 38.84
C ASN A 64 -40.34 -39.34 37.52
N SER A 65 -40.39 -38.60 36.40
CA SER A 65 -40.63 -39.11 35.03
C SER A 65 -39.49 -38.78 34.07
N SER A 66 -38.23 -38.72 34.54
CA SER A 66 -37.05 -38.34 33.73
C SER A 66 -36.93 -39.05 32.37
N ARG A 67 -37.43 -40.29 32.27
CA ARG A 67 -37.47 -41.09 31.03
C ARG A 67 -38.50 -40.61 29.98
N GLN A 68 -39.31 -39.59 30.27
CA GLN A 68 -40.34 -39.08 29.34
C GLN A 68 -40.21 -37.57 29.07
N LEU A 69 -39.19 -36.92 29.63
CA LEU A 69 -38.97 -35.48 29.45
C LEU A 69 -38.38 -35.20 28.05
N HIS A 70 -39.12 -34.50 27.20
CA HIS A 70 -38.69 -34.16 25.84
C HIS A 70 -38.31 -32.68 25.72
N PHE A 71 -38.96 -31.81 26.50
CA PHE A 71 -38.71 -30.36 26.49
C PHE A 71 -38.43 -29.88 27.90
N LEU A 72 -37.38 -29.08 28.07
CA LEU A 72 -37.02 -28.49 29.36
C LEU A 72 -36.63 -27.04 29.19
N SER A 73 -37.24 -26.17 29.98
CA SER A 73 -36.90 -24.74 30.03
C SER A 73 -36.48 -24.32 31.43
N PHE A 74 -35.30 -23.71 31.49
CA PHE A 74 -34.76 -22.92 32.59
C PHE A 74 -34.65 -21.45 32.19
N ALA A 75 -35.46 -20.98 31.25
CA ALA A 75 -35.42 -19.58 30.81
C ALA A 75 -35.75 -18.61 31.95
N ASP A 76 -35.17 -17.41 31.88
CA ASP A 76 -35.46 -16.28 32.79
C ASP A 76 -35.16 -16.56 34.28
N ASN A 77 -34.09 -17.31 34.57
CA ASN A 77 -33.72 -17.77 35.92
C ASN A 77 -32.43 -17.13 36.48
N GLY A 78 -31.81 -16.19 35.76
CA GLY A 78 -30.58 -15.50 36.20
C GLY A 78 -29.36 -16.42 36.39
N ILE A 79 -29.35 -17.61 35.80
CA ILE A 79 -28.28 -18.60 35.94
C ILE A 79 -26.97 -18.03 35.35
N ARG A 80 -25.86 -18.19 36.06
CA ARG A 80 -24.54 -17.70 35.63
C ARG A 80 -23.55 -18.76 35.16
N VAL A 81 -23.66 -19.98 35.68
CA VAL A 81 -22.74 -21.08 35.38
C VAL A 81 -23.54 -22.35 35.17
N ILE A 82 -23.21 -23.11 34.13
CA ILE A 82 -23.71 -24.49 33.96
C ILE A 82 -22.65 -25.45 34.54
N PRO A 83 -22.94 -26.11 35.67
CA PRO A 83 -22.00 -27.04 36.30
C PRO A 83 -21.90 -28.36 35.53
N ARG A 84 -20.88 -29.17 35.86
CA ARG A 84 -20.62 -30.47 35.25
C ARG A 84 -21.75 -31.44 35.57
N GLU A 85 -22.11 -32.30 34.61
CA GLU A 85 -23.00 -33.46 34.80
C GLU A 85 -24.42 -33.15 35.33
N ILE A 86 -24.87 -31.90 35.23
CA ILE A 86 -26.17 -31.45 35.77
C ILE A 86 -27.38 -32.08 35.05
N PHE A 87 -27.19 -32.49 33.79
CA PHE A 87 -28.24 -33.05 32.94
C PHE A 87 -28.07 -34.56 32.67
N THR A 88 -27.24 -35.26 33.45
CA THR A 88 -26.80 -36.64 33.13
C THR A 88 -27.90 -37.68 32.99
N ASN A 89 -29.06 -37.49 33.61
CA ASN A 89 -30.17 -38.46 33.55
C ASN A 89 -31.24 -38.13 32.49
N LEU A 90 -31.04 -37.07 31.68
CA LEU A 90 -32.05 -36.55 30.74
C LEU A 90 -31.84 -37.07 29.30
N HIS A 91 -31.72 -38.39 29.14
CA HIS A 91 -31.35 -39.01 27.86
C HIS A 91 -32.36 -38.80 26.72
N ASN A 92 -33.64 -38.58 27.03
CA ASN A 92 -34.72 -38.41 26.05
C ASN A 92 -35.04 -36.95 25.73
N LEU A 93 -34.28 -36.01 26.30
CA LEU A 93 -34.49 -34.59 26.08
C LEU A 93 -34.15 -34.22 24.64
N GLU A 94 -35.08 -33.59 23.94
CA GLU A 94 -34.93 -33.12 22.55
C GLU A 94 -34.67 -31.61 22.48
N PHE A 95 -35.21 -30.85 23.44
CA PHE A 95 -35.11 -29.39 23.50
C PHE A 95 -34.72 -28.91 24.90
N LEU A 96 -33.65 -28.13 24.99
CA LEU A 96 -33.21 -27.47 26.22
C LEU A 96 -33.13 -25.96 26.00
N SER A 97 -33.93 -25.21 26.75
CA SER A 97 -33.86 -23.74 26.80
C SER A 97 -33.23 -23.26 28.09
N LEU A 98 -32.16 -22.51 27.93
CA LEU A 98 -31.40 -21.79 28.93
C LEU A 98 -31.33 -20.28 28.56
N SER A 99 -32.25 -19.82 27.71
CA SER A 99 -32.28 -18.47 27.20
C SER A 99 -32.65 -17.43 28.27
N ASN A 100 -32.28 -16.17 28.03
CA ASN A 100 -32.52 -15.03 28.94
C ASN A 100 -31.99 -15.28 30.36
N ASN A 101 -30.82 -15.88 30.47
CA ASN A 101 -30.10 -16.01 31.73
C ASN A 101 -28.90 -15.06 31.73
N SER A 102 -27.94 -15.26 32.64
CA SER A 102 -26.69 -14.51 32.67
C SER A 102 -25.51 -15.47 32.58
N ILE A 103 -25.64 -16.53 31.77
CA ILE A 103 -24.67 -17.63 31.72
C ILE A 103 -23.37 -17.07 31.12
N GLU A 104 -22.29 -17.17 31.88
CA GLU A 104 -20.95 -16.76 31.45
C GLU A 104 -20.05 -17.96 31.14
N ILE A 105 -20.22 -19.06 31.89
CA ILE A 105 -19.34 -20.23 31.84
C ILE A 105 -20.18 -21.51 31.74
N ILE A 106 -19.86 -22.32 30.74
CA ILE A 106 -20.32 -23.70 30.61
C ILE A 106 -19.14 -24.61 30.95
N ASN A 107 -19.25 -25.42 32.00
CA ASN A 107 -18.18 -26.32 32.42
C ASN A 107 -18.07 -27.56 31.51
N GLU A 108 -16.91 -28.20 31.54
CA GLU A 108 -16.68 -29.49 30.89
C GLU A 108 -17.72 -30.53 31.35
N HIS A 109 -18.26 -31.32 30.42
CA HIS A 109 -19.31 -32.31 30.68
C HIS A 109 -20.62 -31.73 31.23
N ALA A 110 -20.86 -30.42 31.10
CA ALA A 110 -22.11 -29.80 31.55
C ALA A 110 -23.36 -30.44 30.92
N PHE A 111 -23.25 -30.88 29.66
CA PHE A 111 -24.35 -31.47 28.90
C PHE A 111 -24.27 -32.99 28.76
N LYS A 112 -23.37 -33.63 29.51
CA LYS A 112 -23.21 -35.08 29.48
C LYS A 112 -24.53 -35.77 29.75
N GLY A 113 -24.88 -36.76 28.93
CA GLY A 113 -26.11 -37.56 29.04
C GLY A 113 -27.25 -37.09 28.13
N LEU A 114 -27.14 -35.93 27.48
CA LEU A 114 -28.14 -35.37 26.56
C LEU A 114 -28.06 -36.00 25.16
N THR A 115 -28.20 -37.32 25.10
CA THR A 115 -27.95 -38.13 23.90
C THR A 115 -28.99 -37.97 22.80
N ASN A 116 -30.17 -37.38 23.05
CA ASN A 116 -31.19 -37.14 22.03
C ASN A 116 -31.45 -35.64 21.77
N LEU A 117 -30.63 -34.76 22.34
CA LEU A 117 -30.86 -33.33 22.23
C LEU A 117 -30.70 -32.86 20.79
N ARG A 118 -31.72 -32.17 20.27
CA ARG A 118 -31.78 -31.62 18.91
C ARG A 118 -31.58 -30.12 18.91
N ILE A 119 -32.12 -29.42 19.91
CA ILE A 119 -32.07 -27.96 19.98
C ILE A 119 -31.58 -27.52 21.35
N LEU A 120 -30.52 -26.71 21.35
CA LEU A 120 -30.01 -26.03 22.53
C LEU A 120 -30.19 -24.52 22.34
N ASP A 121 -30.97 -23.91 23.22
CA ASP A 121 -31.24 -22.48 23.22
C ASP A 121 -30.51 -21.79 24.37
N LEU A 122 -29.47 -21.02 24.02
CA LEU A 122 -28.64 -20.21 24.91
C LEU A 122 -28.78 -18.71 24.59
N GLN A 123 -29.87 -18.29 23.93
CA GLN A 123 -30.07 -16.90 23.53
C GLN A 123 -30.07 -15.93 24.72
N ASN A 124 -29.62 -14.70 24.49
CA ASN A 124 -29.59 -13.60 25.46
C ASN A 124 -28.94 -14.03 26.79
N ASN A 125 -27.73 -14.55 26.68
CA ASN A 125 -26.84 -14.83 27.81
C ASN A 125 -25.59 -13.93 27.70
N ASN A 126 -24.62 -14.13 28.58
CA ASN A 126 -23.34 -13.41 28.54
C ASN A 126 -22.18 -14.39 28.38
N LEU A 127 -22.35 -15.37 27.48
CA LEU A 127 -21.46 -16.51 27.37
C LEU A 127 -20.05 -16.03 26.99
N LYS A 128 -19.05 -16.43 27.79
CA LYS A 128 -17.64 -16.12 27.57
C LYS A 128 -16.84 -17.38 27.29
N GLU A 129 -17.14 -18.44 28.05
CA GLU A 129 -16.40 -19.69 28.00
C GLU A 129 -17.34 -20.89 27.90
N TRP A 130 -17.03 -21.79 26.95
CA TRP A 130 -17.59 -23.13 26.91
C TRP A 130 -16.42 -24.13 26.96
N ASN A 131 -16.24 -24.74 28.13
CA ASN A 131 -15.14 -25.63 28.42
C ASN A 131 -15.47 -27.08 28.00
N GLY A 132 -14.47 -27.77 27.44
CA GLY A 132 -14.60 -29.18 27.02
C GLY A 132 -15.07 -29.39 25.59
N ASP A 133 -15.23 -30.66 25.22
CA ASP A 133 -15.71 -31.12 23.92
C ASP A 133 -17.17 -31.61 24.03
N PRO A 134 -18.16 -30.81 23.59
CA PRO A 134 -19.56 -31.20 23.65
C PRO A 134 -19.98 -32.28 22.64
N THR A 135 -19.10 -32.70 21.72
CA THR A 135 -19.43 -33.69 20.66
C THR A 135 -19.89 -35.03 21.24
N ARG A 136 -19.36 -35.43 22.39
CA ARG A 136 -19.76 -36.67 23.09
C ARG A 136 -20.95 -36.49 24.02
N ASP A 137 -21.19 -35.28 24.48
CA ASP A 137 -22.26 -34.95 25.42
C ASP A 137 -23.62 -34.88 24.71
N MET A 138 -23.64 -34.31 23.50
CA MET A 138 -24.83 -34.06 22.69
C MET A 138 -24.60 -34.40 21.19
N PRO A 139 -24.43 -35.68 20.83
CA PRO A 139 -24.01 -36.07 19.48
C PRO A 139 -25.03 -35.77 18.37
N PHE A 140 -26.32 -35.60 18.71
CA PHE A 140 -27.41 -35.39 17.76
C PHE A 140 -27.92 -33.95 17.70
N LEU A 141 -27.17 -32.99 18.28
CA LEU A 141 -27.55 -31.59 18.29
C LEU A 141 -27.61 -31.05 16.86
N GLU A 142 -28.76 -30.50 16.47
CA GLU A 142 -29.00 -29.97 15.13
C GLU A 142 -28.99 -28.45 15.08
N VAL A 143 -29.49 -27.79 16.12
CA VAL A 143 -29.64 -26.33 16.16
C VAL A 143 -29.09 -25.78 17.48
N LEU A 144 -28.13 -24.87 17.37
CA LEU A 144 -27.59 -24.10 18.49
C LEU A 144 -28.01 -22.64 18.38
N LYS A 145 -28.81 -22.14 19.32
CA LYS A 145 -29.21 -20.72 19.35
C LYS A 145 -28.35 -19.94 20.33
N ILE A 146 -27.61 -18.96 19.85
CA ILE A 146 -26.64 -18.18 20.64
C ILE A 146 -26.77 -16.66 20.45
N ASN A 147 -27.83 -16.21 19.77
CA ASN A 147 -28.15 -14.79 19.63
C ASN A 147 -28.07 -14.04 20.97
N GLY A 148 -27.52 -12.83 20.99
CA GLY A 148 -27.37 -12.03 22.21
C GLY A 148 -26.16 -12.39 23.08
N ASN A 149 -25.30 -13.33 22.67
CA ASN A 149 -24.00 -13.59 23.32
C ASN A 149 -22.89 -12.85 22.55
N GLU A 150 -22.72 -11.56 22.82
CA GLU A 150 -21.76 -10.72 22.10
C GLU A 150 -20.30 -11.17 22.33
N GLY A 151 -19.54 -11.32 21.23
CA GLY A 151 -18.11 -11.64 21.29
C GLY A 151 -17.78 -13.11 21.48
N TRP A 152 -18.77 -13.96 21.77
CA TRP A 152 -18.59 -15.40 21.78
C TRP A 152 -18.68 -15.99 20.37
N ILE A 153 -17.72 -16.84 20.03
CA ILE A 153 -17.64 -17.53 18.75
C ILE A 153 -17.52 -19.04 18.98
N PRO A 154 -18.19 -19.86 18.15
CA PRO A 154 -18.09 -21.31 18.28
C PRO A 154 -16.65 -21.77 18.00
N ASN A 155 -16.13 -22.63 18.87
CA ASN A 155 -14.81 -23.23 18.71
C ASN A 155 -14.84 -24.39 17.70
N GLN A 156 -13.69 -24.98 17.40
CA GLN A 156 -13.58 -26.09 16.45
C GLN A 156 -14.42 -27.31 16.86
N HIS A 157 -14.48 -27.65 18.14
CA HIS A 157 -15.26 -28.79 18.63
C HIS A 157 -16.76 -28.64 18.31
N ILE A 158 -17.32 -27.44 18.50
CA ILE A 158 -18.72 -27.15 18.16
C ILE A 158 -18.94 -27.21 16.65
N LEU A 159 -18.03 -26.64 15.86
CA LEU A 159 -18.12 -26.67 14.40
C LEU A 159 -17.96 -28.10 13.82
N HIS A 160 -17.31 -29.02 14.55
CA HIS A 160 -17.13 -30.42 14.15
C HIS A 160 -18.25 -31.37 14.57
N MET A 161 -19.29 -30.87 15.25
CA MET A 161 -20.42 -31.69 15.60
C MET A 161 -21.06 -32.30 14.34
N PRO A 162 -21.33 -33.62 14.34
CA PRO A 162 -21.71 -34.35 13.13
C PRO A 162 -23.07 -33.89 12.61
N GLU A 163 -24.07 -33.82 13.50
CA GLU A 163 -25.46 -33.53 13.18
C GLU A 163 -25.82 -32.04 13.25
N LEU A 164 -24.88 -31.16 13.63
CA LEU A 164 -25.14 -29.73 13.77
C LEU A 164 -25.40 -29.10 12.40
N LYS A 165 -26.60 -28.56 12.19
CA LYS A 165 -27.05 -27.96 10.93
C LYS A 165 -27.02 -26.44 10.97
N GLU A 166 -27.42 -25.83 12.08
CA GLU A 166 -27.59 -24.38 12.18
C GLU A 166 -27.06 -23.83 13.51
N ILE A 167 -26.29 -22.73 13.44
CA ILE A 167 -25.92 -21.93 14.60
C ILE A 167 -26.51 -20.53 14.41
N LEU A 168 -27.44 -20.14 15.28
CA LEU A 168 -28.23 -18.92 15.10
C LEU A 168 -27.70 -17.76 15.93
N GLY A 169 -27.45 -16.61 15.27
CA GLY A 169 -27.16 -15.33 15.90
C GLY A 169 -25.71 -15.11 16.36
N VAL A 170 -24.70 -15.64 15.68
CA VAL A 170 -23.28 -15.45 16.02
C VAL A 170 -22.87 -13.99 15.82
N THR A 171 -22.18 -13.41 16.81
CA THR A 171 -21.71 -12.02 16.76
C THR A 171 -20.22 -11.96 17.09
N TRP A 172 -19.38 -11.69 16.09
CA TRP A 172 -17.92 -11.62 16.27
C TRP A 172 -17.32 -10.22 16.05
N SER A 173 -18.11 -9.27 15.52
CA SER A 173 -17.71 -7.86 15.44
C SER A 173 -18.92 -6.95 15.44
N SER A 174 -18.70 -5.65 15.66
CA SER A 174 -19.77 -4.63 15.56
C SER A 174 -20.39 -4.53 14.16
N HIS A 175 -19.68 -5.00 13.13
CA HIS A 175 -20.18 -5.02 11.76
C HIS A 175 -20.84 -6.35 11.40
N CYS A 176 -20.55 -7.41 12.16
CA CYS A 176 -21.05 -8.77 11.96
C CYS A 176 -21.77 -9.24 13.21
N SER A 177 -23.01 -8.80 13.35
CA SER A 177 -23.89 -9.11 14.48
C SER A 177 -25.06 -9.99 14.06
N ALA A 178 -25.49 -10.86 14.97
CA ALA A 178 -26.63 -11.76 14.80
C ALA A 178 -26.61 -12.54 13.48
N CYS A 179 -25.43 -13.04 13.08
CA CYS A 179 -25.24 -13.77 11.84
C CYS A 179 -25.52 -15.27 12.05
N ASP A 180 -26.43 -15.81 11.24
CA ASP A 180 -26.71 -17.24 11.25
C ASP A 180 -25.68 -18.01 10.42
N LEU A 181 -25.21 -19.13 10.95
CA LEU A 181 -24.31 -20.05 10.25
C LEU A 181 -25.08 -21.30 9.86
N LEU A 182 -25.14 -21.59 8.56
CA LEU A 182 -25.83 -22.76 8.01
C LEU A 182 -24.81 -23.77 7.48
N LYS A 183 -24.83 -25.01 7.97
CA LYS A 183 -23.98 -26.08 7.44
C LYS A 183 -24.47 -26.47 6.06
N ILE A 184 -23.57 -26.45 5.08
CA ILE A 184 -23.88 -26.82 3.70
C ILE A 184 -23.88 -28.36 3.64
N PRO A 185 -25.01 -29.00 3.23
CA PRO A 185 -25.03 -30.44 3.04
C PRO A 185 -24.21 -30.83 1.81
N GLY A 186 -23.18 -31.66 1.99
CA GLY A 186 -22.44 -32.26 0.87
C GLY A 186 -20.96 -31.86 0.70
N ASN A 187 -20.21 -31.60 1.77
CA ASN A 187 -18.74 -31.67 1.71
C ASN A 187 -18.22 -32.44 2.91
N GLU A 188 -18.17 -33.77 2.77
CA GLU A 188 -17.14 -34.53 3.48
C GLU A 188 -15.80 -33.89 3.15
N THR A 189 -15.06 -33.56 4.20
CA THR A 189 -13.68 -33.04 4.20
C THR A 189 -12.92 -33.22 2.88
N MET A 190 -12.85 -32.17 2.04
CA MET A 190 -11.79 -32.08 1.03
C MET A 190 -10.49 -31.70 1.75
N SER A 191 -9.83 -32.73 2.26
CA SER A 191 -8.41 -32.71 2.56
C SER A 191 -7.62 -32.66 1.25
N GLY A 192 -6.77 -31.64 1.10
CA GLY A 192 -5.62 -31.66 0.19
C GLY A 192 -5.91 -31.35 -1.28
N ASP A 193 -5.32 -30.24 -1.73
CA ASP A 193 -4.68 -30.08 -3.04
C ASP A 193 -5.33 -30.72 -4.28
N GLU A 194 -6.34 -30.09 -4.88
CA GLU A 194 -6.62 -30.28 -6.31
C GLU A 194 -6.94 -28.94 -7.02
N GLU A 195 -6.42 -28.83 -8.24
CA GLU A 195 -6.33 -27.63 -9.07
C GLU A 195 -7.68 -27.19 -9.66
N MET A 196 -7.81 -25.88 -9.88
CA MET A 196 -9.03 -25.18 -10.29
C MET A 196 -9.19 -25.20 -11.81
N GLY A 197 -10.30 -25.75 -12.31
CA GLY A 197 -10.74 -25.66 -13.70
C GLY A 197 -11.86 -24.63 -13.89
N ASP A 198 -11.87 -24.01 -15.06
CA ASP A 198 -12.66 -22.85 -15.51
C ASP A 198 -14.18 -22.98 -15.33
N TYR A 199 -14.85 -21.90 -14.88
CA TYR A 199 -16.28 -21.66 -15.19
C TYR A 199 -16.62 -20.16 -15.31
N GLU A 200 -17.50 -19.91 -16.28
CA GLU A 200 -17.96 -18.64 -16.81
C GLU A 200 -18.84 -17.81 -15.85
N GLU A 201 -18.75 -16.49 -16.05
CA GLU A 201 -19.42 -15.41 -15.32
C GLU A 201 -20.91 -15.29 -15.68
N TYR A 202 -21.82 -15.58 -14.75
CA TYR A 202 -23.23 -15.15 -14.87
C TYR A 202 -23.43 -13.82 -14.14
N SER A 203 -23.49 -12.75 -14.93
CA SER A 203 -23.83 -11.40 -14.53
C SER A 203 -25.28 -11.30 -14.07
N GLY A 204 -25.51 -10.71 -12.90
CA GLY A 204 -26.84 -10.43 -12.38
C GLY A 204 -27.55 -9.37 -13.22
N ASN A 205 -28.81 -9.65 -13.58
CA ASN A 205 -29.77 -8.64 -14.00
C ASN A 205 -31.21 -9.10 -13.71
N GLY A 206 -31.97 -8.23 -13.03
CA GLY A 206 -33.43 -8.13 -13.16
C GLY A 206 -34.29 -9.00 -12.23
N LEU A 207 -34.62 -8.49 -11.05
CA LEU A 207 -35.84 -8.87 -10.33
C LEU A 207 -36.95 -7.86 -10.69
N SER A 208 -37.89 -8.30 -11.53
CA SER A 208 -39.25 -7.77 -11.57
C SER A 208 -40.20 -8.95 -11.57
N GLY A 209 -40.83 -9.21 -10.42
CA GLY A 209 -41.80 -10.27 -10.24
C GLY A 209 -42.24 -10.31 -8.79
N GLU A 210 -43.43 -9.78 -8.52
CA GLU A 210 -44.14 -9.94 -7.25
C GLU A 210 -44.32 -11.44 -6.97
N GLY A 211 -43.67 -11.90 -5.91
CA GLY A 211 -43.76 -13.26 -5.39
C GLY A 211 -43.24 -13.24 -3.96
N GLU A 212 -43.97 -13.90 -3.07
CA GLU A 212 -43.72 -13.94 -1.62
C GLU A 212 -42.23 -14.11 -1.28
N ILE A 213 -41.73 -13.23 -0.39
CA ILE A 213 -40.37 -13.26 0.14
C ILE A 213 -40.22 -14.50 1.04
N SER A 214 -40.08 -15.67 0.42
CA SER A 214 -39.50 -16.85 1.05
C SER A 214 -38.01 -16.55 1.20
N GLU A 215 -37.58 -16.23 2.42
CA GLU A 215 -36.18 -16.04 2.80
C GLU A 215 -35.24 -17.00 2.05
N MET A 216 -34.55 -16.45 1.06
CA MET A 216 -33.64 -17.19 0.19
C MET A 216 -32.35 -17.38 0.98
N LYS A 217 -32.26 -18.49 1.74
CA LYS A 217 -31.02 -18.93 2.40
C LYS A 217 -29.92 -18.98 1.33
N CYS A 218 -28.91 -18.12 1.41
CA CYS A 218 -27.84 -18.15 0.41
C CYS A 218 -26.76 -19.13 0.85
N HIS A 219 -26.43 -19.99 -0.11
CA HIS A 219 -25.33 -20.91 0.00
C HIS A 219 -24.09 -20.13 -0.42
N VAL A 220 -23.20 -19.85 0.54
CA VAL A 220 -21.88 -19.32 0.25
C VAL A 220 -20.94 -20.52 0.30
N THR A 221 -20.75 -21.16 -0.85
CA THR A 221 -19.82 -22.30 -0.97
C THR A 221 -18.37 -21.83 -0.78
N LEU A 222 -17.42 -22.76 -0.55
CA LEU A 222 -16.00 -22.41 -0.57
C LEU A 222 -15.64 -21.69 -1.89
N GLU A 223 -16.17 -22.12 -3.03
CA GLU A 223 -15.86 -21.53 -4.33
C GLU A 223 -16.38 -20.09 -4.47
N GLU A 224 -17.58 -19.80 -3.97
CA GLU A 224 -18.14 -18.44 -3.93
C GLU A 224 -17.52 -17.56 -2.83
N PHE A 225 -17.09 -18.16 -1.72
CA PHE A 225 -16.35 -17.51 -0.64
C PHE A 225 -14.90 -17.17 -1.05
N TYR A 226 -14.26 -18.05 -1.82
CA TYR A 226 -12.90 -17.92 -2.33
C TYR A 226 -12.88 -17.36 -3.77
N TYR A 227 -13.73 -16.36 -4.07
CA TYR A 227 -13.41 -15.42 -5.16
C TYR A 227 -11.99 -14.82 -4.97
N TYR A 228 -11.51 -14.83 -3.73
CA TYR A 228 -10.20 -14.35 -3.33
C TYR A 228 -9.27 -15.52 -2.90
N PRO A 229 -7.94 -15.42 -3.14
CA PRO A 229 -7.02 -16.55 -2.95
C PRO A 229 -6.91 -17.00 -1.50
N LYS A 230 -6.70 -18.31 -1.30
CA LYS A 230 -6.37 -18.92 0.01
C LYS A 230 -5.12 -18.32 0.69
N ALA A 231 -4.27 -17.60 -0.05
CA ALA A 231 -3.08 -16.92 0.44
C ALA A 231 -3.35 -15.62 1.24
N VAL A 232 -4.61 -15.21 1.36
CA VAL A 232 -5.03 -14.08 2.18
C VAL A 232 -5.64 -14.60 3.49
N ASN A 233 -5.19 -14.04 4.61
CA ASN A 233 -5.80 -14.33 5.91
C ASN A 233 -7.05 -13.45 6.05
N TYR A 234 -8.21 -14.04 5.87
CA TYR A 234 -9.51 -13.40 6.13
C TYR A 234 -9.81 -13.37 7.64
N GLY A 235 -10.85 -12.64 8.01
CA GLY A 235 -11.30 -12.52 9.39
C GLY A 235 -11.86 -13.83 9.97
N VAL A 236 -12.68 -13.68 11.01
CA VAL A 236 -13.21 -14.80 11.80
C VAL A 236 -14.05 -15.75 10.94
N SER A 237 -14.72 -15.23 9.91
CA SER A 237 -15.62 -16.02 9.06
C SER A 237 -14.93 -17.16 8.31
N ALA A 238 -13.63 -17.05 8.01
CA ALA A 238 -12.90 -18.10 7.29
C ALA A 238 -12.85 -19.43 8.05
N GLN A 239 -12.88 -19.40 9.39
CA GLN A 239 -12.92 -20.64 10.17
C GLN A 239 -14.27 -21.36 10.02
N PHE A 240 -15.37 -20.61 9.88
CA PHE A 240 -16.71 -21.18 9.71
C PHE A 240 -16.82 -21.83 8.33
N VAL A 241 -16.41 -21.11 7.28
CA VAL A 241 -16.49 -21.61 5.91
C VAL A 241 -15.58 -22.82 5.67
N ARG A 242 -14.37 -22.84 6.26
CA ARG A 242 -13.50 -24.03 6.22
C ARG A 242 -14.12 -25.28 6.82
N GLN A 243 -15.05 -25.12 7.76
CA GLN A 243 -15.80 -26.22 8.36
C GLN A 243 -17.17 -26.45 7.69
N GLY A 244 -17.41 -25.86 6.52
CA GLY A 244 -18.64 -26.06 5.75
C GLY A 244 -19.84 -25.24 6.22
N PHE A 245 -19.64 -24.22 7.07
CA PHE A 245 -20.71 -23.30 7.49
C PHE A 245 -20.74 -22.04 6.62
N SER A 246 -21.92 -21.75 6.05
CA SER A 246 -22.23 -20.55 5.27
C SER A 246 -22.78 -19.43 6.17
N PRO A 247 -22.07 -18.31 6.36
CA PRO A 247 -22.56 -17.16 7.11
C PRO A 247 -23.63 -16.40 6.32
N GLN A 248 -24.86 -16.37 6.85
CA GLN A 248 -25.99 -15.75 6.18
C GLN A 248 -25.94 -14.21 6.16
N CYS A 249 -25.14 -13.60 7.04
CA CYS A 249 -24.86 -12.16 6.98
C CYS A 249 -24.06 -11.74 5.73
N PHE A 250 -23.53 -12.69 4.96
CA PHE A 250 -22.84 -12.42 3.69
C PHE A 250 -23.73 -12.53 2.46
N CYS A 251 -25.01 -12.92 2.63
CA CYS A 251 -25.95 -13.05 1.52
C CYS A 251 -26.20 -11.72 0.79
N ASP A 252 -26.04 -10.60 1.49
CA ASP A 252 -25.89 -9.29 0.88
C ASP A 252 -24.39 -8.97 0.70
N PHE A 253 -23.90 -9.11 -0.54
CA PHE A 253 -22.52 -8.78 -0.90
C PHE A 253 -22.18 -7.28 -0.75
N SER A 254 -23.18 -6.43 -0.51
CA SER A 254 -22.99 -5.01 -0.15
C SER A 254 -22.96 -4.75 1.36
N SER A 255 -23.14 -5.79 2.18
CA SER A 255 -23.10 -5.67 3.64
C SER A 255 -21.74 -5.19 4.16
N ASP A 256 -21.77 -4.35 5.18
CA ASP A 256 -20.58 -3.90 5.90
C ASP A 256 -19.80 -5.09 6.48
N CYS A 257 -20.50 -6.14 6.89
CA CYS A 257 -19.91 -7.37 7.44
C CYS A 257 -19.00 -8.05 6.39
N TYR A 258 -19.54 -8.33 5.20
CA TYR A 258 -18.77 -8.93 4.10
C TYR A 258 -17.60 -8.04 3.68
N HIS A 259 -17.85 -6.74 3.54
CA HIS A 259 -16.81 -5.80 3.14
C HIS A 259 -15.65 -5.74 4.15
N ARG A 260 -15.93 -5.70 5.46
CA ARG A 260 -14.91 -5.58 6.50
C ARG A 260 -14.16 -6.87 6.77
N ASP A 261 -14.84 -8.02 6.79
CA ASP A 261 -14.23 -9.30 7.15
C ASP A 261 -13.51 -9.98 5.97
N VAL A 262 -13.96 -9.72 4.73
CA VAL A 262 -13.44 -10.36 3.51
C VAL A 262 -12.73 -9.37 2.59
N VAL A 263 -13.41 -8.32 2.14
CA VAL A 263 -12.90 -7.43 1.07
C VAL A 263 -11.70 -6.59 1.54
N VAL A 264 -11.79 -5.96 2.71
CA VAL A 264 -10.71 -5.10 3.23
C VAL A 264 -9.40 -5.85 3.46
N PRO A 265 -9.37 -7.04 4.12
CA PRO A 265 -8.14 -7.82 4.24
C PRO A 265 -7.54 -8.21 2.89
N TYR A 266 -8.38 -8.59 1.93
CA TYR A 266 -7.95 -8.88 0.56
C TYR A 266 -7.29 -7.66 -0.11
N LEU A 267 -7.99 -6.52 -0.15
CA LEU A 267 -7.49 -5.29 -0.77
C LEU A 267 -6.21 -4.82 -0.07
N THR A 268 -6.17 -4.84 1.26
CA THR A 268 -4.98 -4.48 2.04
C THR A 268 -3.79 -5.33 1.61
N LYS A 269 -3.98 -6.65 1.51
CA LYS A 269 -2.93 -7.57 1.09
C LYS A 269 -2.53 -7.34 -0.37
N LEU A 270 -3.49 -7.07 -1.26
CA LEU A 270 -3.22 -6.80 -2.67
C LEU A 270 -2.37 -5.52 -2.85
N TYR A 271 -2.70 -4.45 -2.13
CA TYR A 271 -2.07 -3.13 -2.29
C TYR A 271 -0.83 -2.89 -1.43
N ASP A 272 -0.60 -3.62 -0.34
CA ASP A 272 0.53 -3.36 0.58
C ASP A 272 1.89 -3.34 -0.14
N PHE A 273 2.13 -4.33 -1.00
CA PHE A 273 3.40 -4.42 -1.73
C PHE A 273 3.57 -3.31 -2.79
N PRO A 274 2.64 -3.10 -3.73
CA PRO A 274 2.68 -1.94 -4.63
C PRO A 274 2.81 -0.60 -3.89
N ARG A 275 2.10 -0.43 -2.77
CA ARG A 275 2.16 0.80 -1.95
C ARG A 275 3.57 1.07 -1.42
N LYS A 276 4.27 0.04 -0.92
CA LYS A 276 5.69 0.15 -0.49
C LYS A 276 6.62 0.48 -1.66
N LEU A 277 6.36 -0.09 -2.84
CA LEU A 277 7.10 0.24 -4.05
C LEU A 277 6.89 1.71 -4.47
N PHE A 278 5.66 2.22 -4.47
CA PHE A 278 5.39 3.63 -4.74
C PHE A 278 6.01 4.55 -3.68
N LEU A 279 6.09 4.14 -2.41
CA LEU A 279 6.80 4.90 -1.38
C LEU A 279 8.29 5.07 -1.71
N SER A 280 8.95 4.03 -2.24
CA SER A 280 10.32 4.17 -2.74
C SER A 280 10.43 5.13 -3.93
N GLN A 281 9.44 5.16 -4.84
CA GLN A 281 9.40 6.12 -5.95
C GLN A 281 9.22 7.56 -5.48
N TYR A 282 8.43 7.77 -4.42
CA TYR A 282 8.26 9.08 -3.81
C TYR A 282 9.61 9.64 -3.31
N ALA A 283 10.34 8.84 -2.53
CA ALA A 283 11.66 9.20 -2.02
C ALA A 283 12.68 9.39 -3.15
N LEU A 284 12.69 8.49 -4.14
CA LEU A 284 13.57 8.55 -5.31
C LEU A 284 13.32 9.82 -6.14
N GLY A 285 12.05 10.15 -6.39
CA GLY A 285 11.66 11.37 -7.12
C GLY A 285 12.13 12.64 -6.41
N GLY A 286 11.94 12.73 -5.10
CA GLY A 286 12.45 13.85 -4.29
C GLY A 286 13.96 14.00 -4.37
N LEU A 287 14.70 12.89 -4.30
CA LEU A 287 16.16 12.89 -4.45
C LEU A 287 16.61 13.38 -5.83
N ILE A 288 15.95 12.93 -6.91
CA ILE A 288 16.23 13.36 -8.29
C ILE A 288 16.08 14.87 -8.43
N VAL A 289 15.00 15.44 -7.88
CA VAL A 289 14.75 16.89 -7.91
C VAL A 289 15.90 17.63 -7.22
N VAL A 290 16.25 17.23 -5.99
CA VAL A 290 17.32 17.90 -5.22
C VAL A 290 18.67 17.83 -5.95
N LEU A 291 19.05 16.66 -6.46
CA LEU A 291 20.35 16.49 -7.12
C LEU A 291 20.42 17.28 -8.42
N ASN A 292 19.39 17.24 -9.27
CA ASN A 292 19.41 17.97 -10.54
C ASN A 292 19.25 19.49 -10.34
N MET A 293 18.52 19.93 -9.31
CA MET A 293 18.52 21.34 -8.89
C MET A 293 19.91 21.82 -8.49
N SER A 294 20.68 20.99 -7.76
CA SER A 294 22.06 21.33 -7.43
C SER A 294 22.95 21.50 -8.66
N VAL A 295 22.78 20.66 -9.69
CA VAL A 295 23.50 20.76 -10.97
C VAL A 295 23.16 22.08 -11.67
N LEU A 296 21.87 22.45 -11.76
CA LEU A 296 21.43 23.72 -12.33
C LEU A 296 22.04 24.92 -11.61
N ILE A 297 22.01 24.92 -10.27
CA ILE A 297 22.60 25.99 -9.45
C ILE A 297 24.09 26.14 -9.74
N VAL A 298 24.84 25.04 -9.83
CA VAL A 298 26.28 25.07 -10.13
C VAL A 298 26.56 25.66 -11.53
N ILE A 299 25.74 25.29 -12.52
CA ILE A 299 25.89 25.80 -13.89
C ILE A 299 25.57 27.29 -13.95
N MET A 300 24.47 27.72 -13.33
CA MET A 300 24.00 29.11 -13.38
C MET A 300 24.91 30.08 -12.61
N THR A 301 25.44 29.64 -11.46
CA THR A 301 26.35 30.45 -10.64
C THR A 301 27.76 30.57 -11.23
N SER A 302 28.21 29.59 -12.02
CA SER A 302 29.54 29.61 -12.62
C SER A 302 29.54 30.26 -14.01
N ARG A 303 30.15 31.45 -14.11
CA ARG A 303 30.34 32.16 -15.40
C ARG A 303 31.08 31.32 -16.45
N LEU A 304 31.97 30.43 -16.01
CA LEU A 304 32.76 29.55 -16.86
C LEU A 304 31.92 28.42 -17.48
N LEU A 305 30.90 27.96 -16.77
CA LEU A 305 30.03 26.87 -17.22
C LEU A 305 28.92 27.40 -18.13
N ARG A 306 28.20 28.45 -17.73
CA ARG A 306 27.01 28.95 -18.45
C ARG A 306 27.24 29.41 -19.89
N ASN A 307 28.46 29.83 -20.23
CA ASN A 307 28.78 30.28 -21.59
C ASN A 307 29.21 29.14 -22.53
N ASN A 308 29.36 27.93 -22.02
CA ASN A 308 29.82 26.76 -22.77
C ASN A 308 28.64 25.91 -23.26
N ILE A 309 28.64 25.57 -24.55
CA ILE A 309 27.60 24.81 -25.24
C ILE A 309 27.26 23.50 -24.52
N SER A 310 28.27 22.69 -24.16
CA SER A 310 28.02 21.41 -23.51
C SER A 310 27.35 21.57 -22.13
N PHE A 311 27.64 22.63 -21.39
CA PHE A 311 27.03 22.87 -20.07
C PHE A 311 25.65 23.50 -20.16
N VAL A 312 25.35 24.26 -21.22
CA VAL A 312 23.97 24.69 -21.51
C VAL A 312 23.09 23.48 -21.81
N LEU A 313 23.59 22.52 -22.59
CA LEU A 313 22.90 21.25 -22.85
C LEU A 313 22.72 20.41 -21.57
N VAL A 314 23.76 20.30 -20.74
CA VAL A 314 23.65 19.62 -19.43
C VAL A 314 22.63 20.32 -18.52
N GLY A 315 22.55 21.65 -18.56
CA GLY A 315 21.52 22.41 -17.84
C GLY A 315 20.11 22.09 -18.34
N SER A 316 19.90 22.04 -19.65
CA SER A 316 18.61 21.62 -20.23
C SER A 316 18.24 20.19 -19.80
N MET A 317 19.21 19.26 -19.82
CA MET A 317 19.00 17.88 -19.38
C MET A 317 18.62 17.80 -17.89
N ALA A 318 19.31 18.54 -17.02
CA ALA A 318 18.98 18.60 -15.60
C ALA A 318 17.56 19.17 -15.35
N LEU A 319 17.12 20.15 -16.15
CA LEU A 319 15.75 20.67 -16.08
C LEU A 319 14.71 19.61 -16.49
N SER A 320 14.99 18.86 -17.56
CA SER A 320 14.15 17.72 -17.95
C SER A 320 14.08 16.65 -16.86
N ASP A 321 15.21 16.29 -16.25
CA ASP A 321 15.30 15.30 -15.17
C ASP A 321 14.54 15.75 -13.90
N ILE A 322 14.49 17.05 -13.61
CA ILE A 322 13.65 17.59 -12.53
C ILE A 322 12.17 17.34 -12.81
N LEU A 323 11.70 17.53 -14.05
CA LEU A 323 10.31 17.24 -14.41
C LEU A 323 9.98 15.76 -14.23
N ILE A 324 10.91 14.85 -14.57
CA ILE A 324 10.74 13.41 -14.32
C ILE A 324 10.64 13.12 -12.81
N GLY A 325 11.50 13.74 -12.00
CA GLY A 325 11.44 13.63 -10.54
C GLY A 325 10.12 14.15 -9.95
N VAL A 326 9.64 15.31 -10.42
CA VAL A 326 8.34 15.88 -10.01
C VAL A 326 7.19 14.96 -10.39
N HIS A 327 7.18 14.43 -11.62
CA HIS A 327 6.19 13.45 -12.05
C HIS A 327 6.19 12.21 -11.14
N SER A 328 7.36 11.66 -10.81
CA SER A 328 7.46 10.51 -9.90
C SER A 328 6.87 10.80 -8.52
N VAL A 329 7.10 11.99 -7.96
CA VAL A 329 6.51 12.41 -6.67
C VAL A 329 4.98 12.50 -6.77
N MET A 330 4.46 13.07 -7.86
CA MET A 330 3.01 13.20 -8.09
C MET A 330 2.34 11.82 -8.21
N ILE A 331 2.87 10.93 -9.05
CA ILE A 331 2.35 9.58 -9.26
C ILE A 331 2.41 8.75 -7.98
N ALA A 332 3.52 8.80 -7.25
CA ALA A 332 3.66 8.07 -6.00
C ALA A 332 2.68 8.58 -4.94
N LYS A 333 2.54 9.89 -4.77
CA LYS A 333 1.54 10.47 -3.86
C LYS A 333 0.13 10.02 -4.25
N TYR A 334 -0.18 10.08 -5.54
CA TYR A 334 -1.50 9.70 -6.05
C TYR A 334 -1.82 8.22 -5.76
N ASN A 335 -0.88 7.29 -5.98
CA ASN A 335 -1.12 5.87 -5.73
C ASN A 335 -1.02 5.45 -4.25
N ILE A 336 -0.29 6.18 -3.39
CA ILE A 336 -0.18 5.86 -1.95
C ILE A 336 -1.41 6.32 -1.16
N PHE A 337 -2.05 7.42 -1.59
CA PHE A 337 -3.14 8.08 -0.87
C PHE A 337 -4.51 8.00 -1.57
N SER A 338 -4.60 7.33 -2.74
CA SER A 338 -5.88 7.03 -3.38
C SER A 338 -6.66 6.00 -2.56
N ASP A 339 -7.94 6.28 -2.36
CA ASP A 339 -8.86 5.67 -1.38
C ASP A 339 -8.83 4.13 -1.30
N SER A 340 -8.86 3.58 -0.08
CA SER A 340 -8.63 2.16 0.22
C SER A 340 -9.82 1.24 -0.04
N ASN A 341 -10.96 1.79 -0.47
CA ASN A 341 -12.26 1.10 -0.45
C ASN A 341 -12.82 0.78 -1.84
N VAL A 342 -12.04 0.97 -2.92
CA VAL A 342 -12.52 0.79 -4.30
C VAL A 342 -11.77 -0.34 -5.01
N LYS A 343 -12.48 -1.12 -5.83
CA LYS A 343 -11.91 -2.23 -6.60
C LYS A 343 -10.71 -1.75 -7.45
N PRO A 344 -9.61 -2.52 -7.55
CA PRO A 344 -8.38 -2.12 -8.25
C PRO A 344 -8.57 -1.71 -9.70
N ARG A 345 -9.44 -2.41 -10.43
CA ARG A 345 -9.78 -2.10 -11.81
C ARG A 345 -10.46 -0.74 -11.92
N VAL A 346 -11.45 -0.47 -11.06
CA VAL A 346 -12.21 0.80 -11.03
C VAL A 346 -11.32 1.98 -10.60
N VAL A 347 -10.40 1.77 -9.66
CA VAL A 347 -9.39 2.79 -9.29
C VAL A 347 -8.49 3.13 -10.49
N MET A 348 -8.13 2.15 -11.32
CA MET A 348 -7.29 2.37 -12.51
C MET A 348 -8.06 2.89 -13.73
N GLU A 349 -9.38 2.76 -13.73
CA GLU A 349 -10.29 3.19 -14.80
C GLU A 349 -10.89 4.58 -14.57
N THR A 350 -11.04 5.00 -13.31
CA THR A 350 -11.60 6.32 -12.96
C THR A 350 -10.63 7.46 -13.29
N ASP A 351 -11.00 8.21 -14.31
CA ASP A 351 -10.23 9.33 -14.84
C ASP A 351 -10.37 10.55 -13.91
N THR A 352 -9.23 11.13 -13.52
CA THR A 352 -9.22 12.42 -12.81
C THR A 352 -8.48 13.42 -13.67
N SER A 353 -8.96 14.68 -13.66
CA SER A 353 -8.27 15.82 -14.26
C SER A 353 -6.79 15.93 -13.83
N THR A 354 -6.43 15.33 -12.69
CA THR A 354 -5.08 15.27 -12.15
C THR A 354 -4.11 14.49 -13.05
N CYS A 355 -4.55 13.39 -13.68
CA CYS A 355 -3.70 12.55 -14.52
C CYS A 355 -3.18 13.32 -15.75
N THR A 356 -4.03 14.18 -16.33
CA THR A 356 -3.66 15.04 -17.46
C THR A 356 -2.46 15.92 -17.12
N TYR A 357 -2.46 16.59 -15.97
CA TYR A 357 -1.35 17.44 -15.54
C TYR A 357 -0.08 16.63 -15.23
N MET A 358 -0.24 15.47 -14.58
CA MET A 358 0.89 14.59 -14.29
C MET A 358 1.57 14.12 -15.58
N GLY A 359 0.78 13.79 -16.60
CA GLY A 359 1.29 13.34 -17.88
C GLY A 359 1.90 14.42 -18.75
N MET A 360 1.39 15.65 -18.66
CA MET A 360 2.04 16.80 -19.28
C MET A 360 3.46 16.99 -18.76
N VAL A 361 3.64 16.97 -17.43
CA VAL A 361 4.95 17.15 -16.80
C VAL A 361 5.95 16.10 -17.28
N PHE A 362 5.53 14.83 -17.31
CA PHE A 362 6.36 13.74 -17.81
C PHE A 362 6.69 13.90 -19.30
N THR A 363 5.69 14.18 -20.13
CA THR A 363 5.84 14.29 -21.58
C THR A 363 6.81 15.41 -21.95
N ILE A 364 6.69 16.58 -21.30
CA ILE A 364 7.63 17.69 -21.48
C ILE A 364 9.05 17.25 -21.09
N GLY A 365 9.20 16.63 -19.92
CA GLY A 365 10.48 16.12 -19.44
C GLY A 365 11.13 15.13 -20.42
N GLN A 366 10.38 14.12 -20.88
CA GLN A 366 10.93 13.09 -21.77
C GLN A 366 11.24 13.61 -23.17
N VAL A 367 10.33 14.36 -23.81
CA VAL A 367 10.57 14.93 -25.14
C VAL A 367 11.84 15.76 -25.11
N THR A 368 11.95 16.69 -24.15
CA THR A 368 13.11 17.58 -24.03
C THR A 368 14.39 16.82 -23.68
N ALA A 369 14.33 15.78 -22.85
CA ALA A 369 15.48 14.94 -22.52
C ALA A 369 16.02 14.18 -23.74
N VAL A 370 15.16 13.57 -24.56
CA VAL A 370 15.55 12.83 -25.76
C VAL A 370 16.24 13.75 -26.77
N PHE A 371 15.64 14.90 -27.07
CA PHE A 371 16.25 15.89 -27.98
C PHE A 371 17.58 16.43 -27.43
N THR A 372 17.64 16.75 -26.13
CA THR A 372 18.87 17.25 -25.49
C THR A 372 19.98 16.18 -25.52
N SER A 373 19.63 14.91 -25.30
CA SER A 373 20.56 13.78 -25.38
C SER A 373 21.14 13.64 -26.79
N LEU A 374 20.30 13.69 -27.84
CA LEU A 374 20.76 13.67 -29.23
C LEU A 374 21.69 14.85 -29.54
N MET A 375 21.35 16.06 -29.09
CA MET A 375 22.20 17.24 -29.29
C MET A 375 23.55 17.11 -28.58
N LEU A 376 23.60 16.51 -27.38
CA LEU A 376 24.85 16.17 -26.71
C LEU A 376 25.67 15.16 -27.53
N THR A 377 25.03 14.13 -28.08
CA THR A 377 25.68 13.14 -28.95
C THR A 377 26.29 13.80 -30.19
N VAL A 378 25.53 14.65 -30.86
CA VAL A 378 25.96 15.38 -32.06
C VAL A 378 27.10 16.34 -31.74
N GLU A 379 27.02 17.10 -30.64
CA GLU A 379 28.11 17.98 -30.19
C GLU A 379 29.41 17.18 -30.00
N ARG A 380 29.32 16.02 -29.35
CA ARG A 380 30.47 15.15 -29.13
C ARG A 380 31.02 14.55 -30.42
N TYR A 381 30.15 14.10 -31.30
CA TYR A 381 30.54 13.57 -32.61
C TYR A 381 31.32 14.61 -33.40
N LEU A 382 30.79 15.83 -33.52
CA LEU A 382 31.44 16.92 -34.25
C LEU A 382 32.79 17.29 -33.66
N VAL A 383 32.90 17.36 -32.32
CA VAL A 383 34.17 17.69 -31.64
C VAL A 383 35.21 16.58 -31.83
N ILE A 384 34.83 15.30 -31.75
CA ILE A 384 35.78 14.18 -31.79
C ILE A 384 36.21 13.84 -33.23
N VAL A 385 35.26 13.80 -34.16
CA VAL A 385 35.51 13.30 -35.53
C VAL A 385 35.97 14.42 -36.47
N TYR A 386 35.41 15.63 -36.34
CA TYR A 386 35.66 16.75 -37.27
C TYR A 386 36.61 17.81 -36.73
N PHE A 387 37.49 17.44 -35.79
CA PHE A 387 38.37 18.32 -34.99
C PHE A 387 39.18 19.39 -35.77
N GLN A 388 39.29 19.29 -37.10
CA GLN A 388 40.14 20.17 -37.93
C GLN A 388 39.50 20.87 -39.14
N ARG A 389 38.22 20.64 -39.51
CA ARG A 389 37.67 21.17 -40.80
C ARG A 389 36.48 22.14 -40.74
N CYS A 390 35.83 22.34 -39.60
CA CYS A 390 34.64 23.22 -39.55
C CYS A 390 34.97 24.64 -39.08
N ARG A 391 35.02 25.58 -40.04
CA ARG A 391 35.21 27.03 -39.84
C ARG A 391 33.98 27.77 -39.27
N GLY A 392 32.91 27.05 -38.93
CA GLY A 392 31.71 27.58 -38.28
C GLY A 392 31.44 26.89 -36.95
N LYS A 393 31.86 27.50 -35.83
CA LYS A 393 31.47 27.03 -34.49
C LYS A 393 30.02 27.46 -34.24
N VAL A 394 29.15 26.52 -33.91
CA VAL A 394 27.79 26.84 -33.43
C VAL A 394 27.92 27.80 -32.25
N LYS A 395 27.28 28.97 -32.34
CA LYS A 395 27.33 29.97 -31.26
C LYS A 395 26.36 29.53 -30.15
N THR A 396 26.71 29.78 -28.89
CA THR A 396 25.84 29.49 -27.74
C THR A 396 24.46 30.12 -27.88
N ARG A 397 24.36 31.31 -28.48
CA ARG A 397 23.06 31.97 -28.77
C ARG A 397 22.17 31.15 -29.71
N THR A 398 22.74 30.59 -30.77
CA THR A 398 22.01 29.74 -31.71
C THR A 398 21.50 28.48 -31.02
N LEU A 399 22.33 27.85 -30.17
CA LEU A 399 21.90 26.69 -29.38
C LEU A 399 20.73 27.03 -28.44
N VAL A 400 20.79 28.17 -27.74
CA VAL A 400 19.71 28.59 -26.83
C VAL A 400 18.40 28.79 -27.59
N ILE A 401 18.43 29.38 -28.79
CA ILE A 401 17.23 29.51 -29.64
C ILE A 401 16.67 28.13 -30.01
N ILE A 402 17.53 27.19 -30.42
CA ILE A 402 17.11 25.80 -30.72
C ILE A 402 16.46 25.16 -29.50
N LEU A 403 17.04 25.31 -28.30
CA LEU A 403 16.48 24.78 -27.08
C LEU A 403 15.12 25.41 -26.76
N ILE A 404 14.96 26.72 -26.89
CA ILE A 404 13.67 27.39 -26.69
C ILE A 404 12.62 26.79 -27.64
N LEU A 405 12.94 26.62 -28.92
CA LEU A 405 12.02 26.01 -29.89
C LEU A 405 11.63 24.57 -29.50
N VAL A 406 12.60 23.75 -29.08
CA VAL A 406 12.35 22.37 -28.61
C VAL A 406 11.45 22.37 -27.38
N TRP A 407 11.71 23.23 -26.39
CA TRP A 407 10.90 23.35 -25.19
C TRP A 407 9.47 23.81 -25.52
N THR A 408 9.32 24.82 -26.37
CA THR A 408 7.99 25.28 -26.81
C THR A 408 7.23 24.18 -27.56
N GLY A 409 7.90 23.44 -28.46
CA GLY A 409 7.28 22.33 -29.17
C GLY A 409 6.84 21.21 -28.23
N ALA A 410 7.67 20.87 -27.24
CA ALA A 410 7.34 19.86 -26.22
C ALA A 410 6.12 20.26 -25.37
N ILE A 411 6.05 21.52 -24.94
CA ILE A 411 4.92 22.06 -24.16
C ILE A 411 3.64 22.03 -25.01
N THR A 412 3.70 22.52 -26.25
CA THR A 412 2.55 22.52 -27.15
C THR A 412 2.04 21.11 -27.36
N PHE A 413 2.93 20.16 -27.67
CA PHE A 413 2.56 18.76 -27.85
C PHE A 413 1.93 18.14 -26.58
N ALA A 414 2.57 18.34 -25.42
CA ALA A 414 2.08 17.81 -24.15
C ALA A 414 0.70 18.37 -23.77
N SER A 415 0.37 19.60 -24.19
CA SER A 415 -0.90 20.28 -23.91
C SER A 415 -2.06 19.89 -24.83
N LEU A 416 -1.83 19.16 -25.94
CA LEU A 416 -2.89 18.77 -26.88
C LEU A 416 -4.08 18.04 -26.21
N PRO A 417 -3.87 17.13 -25.23
CA PRO A 417 -4.96 16.48 -24.49
C PRO A 417 -5.87 17.45 -23.71
N LEU A 418 -5.33 18.56 -23.17
CA LEU A 418 -6.13 19.54 -22.43
C LEU A 418 -7.20 20.21 -23.30
N PHE A 419 -6.90 20.36 -24.60
CA PHE A 419 -7.80 20.97 -25.57
C PHE A 419 -8.67 19.93 -26.31
N GLY A 420 -8.62 18.66 -25.90
CA GLY A 420 -9.39 17.58 -26.53
C GLY A 420 -9.02 17.33 -27.99
N VAL A 421 -7.84 17.77 -28.43
CA VAL A 421 -7.43 17.65 -29.84
C VAL A 421 -7.29 16.17 -30.18
N ARG A 422 -8.06 15.72 -31.18
CA ARG A 422 -8.09 14.31 -31.61
C ARG A 422 -8.40 13.32 -30.48
N LYS A 423 -9.20 13.70 -29.47
CA LYS A 423 -9.59 12.82 -28.34
C LYS A 423 -8.38 12.14 -27.66
N LEU A 424 -7.30 12.90 -27.47
CA LEU A 424 -6.11 12.42 -26.77
C LEU A 424 -6.30 12.58 -25.26
N GLU A 425 -6.03 11.54 -24.48
CA GLU A 425 -6.14 11.52 -23.01
C GLU A 425 -4.97 10.76 -22.38
N TYR A 426 -4.58 11.15 -21.16
CA TYR A 426 -3.55 10.44 -20.40
C TYR A 426 -4.22 9.40 -19.50
N HIS A 427 -3.77 8.15 -19.55
CA HIS A 427 -4.42 7.07 -18.80
C HIS A 427 -3.62 6.62 -17.58
N ARG A 428 -4.33 6.30 -16.49
CA ARG A 428 -3.75 5.82 -15.23
C ARG A 428 -3.06 4.45 -15.35
N TRP A 429 -3.53 3.55 -16.22
CA TRP A 429 -2.88 2.27 -16.50
C TRP A 429 -1.41 2.43 -16.92
N PHE A 430 -1.12 3.50 -17.66
CA PHE A 430 0.24 3.84 -18.10
C PHE A 430 0.90 4.89 -17.21
N GLN A 431 0.45 5.02 -15.95
CA GLN A 431 0.95 6.02 -14.99
C GLN A 431 0.97 7.44 -15.55
N CYS A 432 -0.02 7.78 -16.38
CA CYS A 432 -0.11 9.07 -17.05
C CYS A 432 1.14 9.41 -17.89
N THR A 433 1.95 8.45 -18.33
CA THR A 433 3.24 8.75 -18.98
C THR A 433 3.12 9.19 -20.44
N MET A 434 2.07 8.78 -21.14
CA MET A 434 1.87 9.12 -22.56
C MET A 434 0.39 9.35 -22.88
N PRO A 435 0.07 10.22 -23.85
CA PRO A 435 -1.30 10.42 -24.30
C PRO A 435 -1.73 9.35 -25.31
N PHE A 436 -2.99 8.92 -25.22
CA PHE A 436 -3.64 7.90 -26.05
C PHE A 436 -4.93 8.42 -26.66
N HIS A 437 -5.33 7.90 -27.83
CA HIS A 437 -6.63 8.21 -28.42
C HIS A 437 -7.73 7.38 -27.76
N THR A 438 -8.84 8.00 -27.38
CA THR A 438 -9.99 7.29 -26.79
C THR A 438 -10.97 6.76 -27.85
N GLY A 439 -11.19 5.44 -27.84
CA GLY A 439 -12.12 4.71 -28.71
C GLY A 439 -12.80 3.55 -27.96
N LYS A 440 -13.81 2.90 -28.57
CA LYS A 440 -14.67 1.88 -27.92
C LYS A 440 -13.93 0.64 -27.38
N HIS A 441 -12.70 0.39 -27.84
CA HIS A 441 -11.77 -0.53 -27.21
C HIS A 441 -10.59 0.29 -26.69
N LEU A 442 -10.43 0.36 -25.37
CA LEU A 442 -9.34 1.06 -24.64
C LEU A 442 -7.90 0.67 -25.09
N LEU A 443 -7.78 -0.32 -25.97
CA LEU A 443 -6.60 -1.13 -26.23
C LEU A 443 -6.14 -1.13 -27.70
N GLN A 444 -6.90 -0.55 -28.63
CA GLN A 444 -6.36 -0.28 -29.96
C GLN A 444 -5.44 0.94 -29.86
N THR A 445 -4.15 0.69 -29.63
CA THR A 445 -3.08 1.69 -29.63
C THR A 445 -3.33 2.71 -30.73
N SER A 446 -3.49 3.98 -30.35
CA SER A 446 -3.72 5.00 -31.36
C SER A 446 -2.53 5.04 -32.31
N ASN A 447 -2.80 5.04 -33.62
CA ASN A 447 -1.74 5.18 -34.64
C ASN A 447 -0.84 6.39 -34.35
N ILE A 448 -1.38 7.42 -33.68
CA ILE A 448 -0.66 8.62 -33.23
C ILE A 448 0.37 8.29 -32.15
N THR A 449 -0.05 7.64 -31.06
CA THR A 449 0.82 7.23 -29.95
C THR A 449 1.90 6.27 -30.46
N LEU A 450 1.53 5.31 -31.32
CA LEU A 450 2.47 4.39 -31.95
C LEU A 450 3.49 5.12 -32.85
N SER A 451 3.03 6.09 -33.64
CA SER A 451 3.91 6.90 -34.50
C SER A 451 4.89 7.74 -33.68
N ILE A 452 4.44 8.34 -32.58
CA ILE A 452 5.29 9.14 -31.68
C ILE A 452 6.32 8.25 -30.99
N SER A 453 5.88 7.12 -30.47
CA SER A 453 6.75 6.08 -29.92
C SER A 453 7.80 5.61 -30.93
N ALA A 454 7.40 5.37 -32.18
CA ALA A 454 8.33 5.00 -33.26
C ALA A 454 9.33 6.13 -33.58
N ILE A 455 8.90 7.40 -33.54
CA ILE A 455 9.80 8.55 -33.70
C ILE A 455 10.84 8.59 -32.57
N PHE A 456 10.43 8.37 -31.32
CA PHE A 456 11.39 8.31 -30.20
C PHE A 456 12.38 7.16 -30.37
N VAL A 457 11.91 5.97 -30.76
CA VAL A 457 12.79 4.83 -31.07
C VAL A 457 13.75 5.17 -32.21
N LEU A 458 13.28 5.83 -33.27
CA LEU A 458 14.13 6.24 -34.39
C LEU A 458 15.21 7.26 -33.97
N LEU A 459 14.83 8.32 -33.26
CA LEU A 459 15.77 9.32 -32.73
C LEU A 459 16.83 8.65 -31.83
N TYR A 460 16.39 7.65 -31.07
CA TYR A 460 17.26 6.83 -30.24
C TYR A 460 18.22 5.96 -31.07
N LEU A 461 17.75 5.27 -32.12
CA LEU A 461 18.61 4.47 -33.03
C LEU A 461 19.63 5.35 -33.75
N ILE A 462 19.25 6.57 -34.14
CA ILE A 462 20.17 7.57 -34.69
C ILE A 462 21.26 7.92 -33.66
N SER A 463 20.89 8.18 -32.40
CA SER A 463 21.86 8.45 -31.34
C SER A 463 22.80 7.26 -31.13
N LEU A 464 22.30 6.02 -31.16
CA LEU A 464 23.11 4.80 -31.07
C LEU A 464 24.13 4.70 -32.21
N GLY A 465 23.67 4.91 -33.45
CA GLY A 465 24.55 4.89 -34.63
C GLY A 465 25.68 5.91 -34.50
N LEU A 466 25.37 7.14 -34.09
CA LEU A 466 26.39 8.18 -33.84
C LEU A 466 27.39 7.75 -32.76
N TYR A 467 26.93 7.11 -31.68
CA TYR A 467 27.82 6.63 -30.63
C TYR A 467 28.76 5.51 -31.09
N ILE A 468 28.25 4.54 -31.86
CA ILE A 468 29.07 3.48 -32.45
C ILE A 468 30.14 4.11 -33.36
N LEU A 469 29.78 5.11 -34.18
CA LEU A 469 30.73 5.83 -35.02
C LEU A 469 31.82 6.53 -34.21
N ILE A 470 31.47 7.23 -33.12
CA ILE A 470 32.44 7.84 -32.20
C ILE A 470 33.38 6.78 -31.62
N PHE A 471 32.84 5.66 -31.15
CA PHE A 471 33.64 4.59 -30.56
C PHE A 471 34.61 3.96 -31.56
N CYS A 472 34.13 3.64 -32.76
CA CYS A 472 34.94 3.10 -33.85
C CYS A 472 36.06 4.07 -34.25
N TYR A 473 35.74 5.36 -34.38
CA TYR A 473 36.74 6.38 -34.66
C TYR A 473 37.79 6.49 -33.54
N ALA A 474 37.36 6.55 -32.28
CA ALA A 474 38.25 6.61 -31.13
C ALA A 474 39.18 5.39 -31.02
N ARG A 475 38.67 4.19 -31.32
CA ARG A 475 39.45 2.94 -31.36
C ARG A 475 40.48 2.97 -32.49
N ARG A 476 40.10 3.45 -33.68
CA ARG A 476 40.98 3.54 -34.84
C ARG A 476 42.09 4.59 -34.66
N SER A 477 41.74 5.78 -34.16
CA SER A 477 42.68 6.85 -33.85
C SER A 477 43.71 6.44 -32.78
N SER A 478 43.28 5.67 -31.76
CA SER A 478 44.19 5.07 -30.77
C SER A 478 45.25 4.15 -31.37
N MET A 479 44.94 3.46 -32.47
CA MET A 479 45.86 2.54 -33.14
C MET A 479 46.85 3.30 -34.04
N GLN A 480 46.43 4.39 -34.68
CA GLN A 480 47.26 5.14 -35.61
C GLN A 480 48.29 6.07 -34.96
N PHE A 481 48.00 6.65 -33.79
CA PHE A 481 48.85 7.72 -33.23
C PHE A 481 49.68 7.36 -32.01
N GLY A 482 49.65 6.13 -31.47
CA GLY A 482 50.49 5.72 -30.33
C GLY A 482 50.28 6.48 -29.00
N ILE A 483 49.45 7.53 -28.97
CA ILE A 483 49.19 8.37 -27.80
C ILE A 483 48.15 7.70 -26.89
N LYS A 484 48.62 6.82 -25.99
CA LYS A 484 47.79 6.08 -25.00
C LYS A 484 46.90 6.96 -24.11
N ARG A 485 47.18 8.27 -23.99
CA ARG A 485 46.49 9.20 -23.07
C ARG A 485 45.13 9.67 -23.60
N GLU A 486 45.02 9.96 -24.90
CA GLU A 486 43.76 10.39 -25.53
C GLU A 486 42.81 9.21 -25.78
N ALA A 487 43.36 8.06 -26.16
CA ALA A 487 42.64 6.80 -26.28
C ALA A 487 42.00 6.31 -24.96
N ARG A 488 42.64 6.58 -23.82
CA ARG A 488 42.12 6.23 -22.48
C ARG A 488 41.02 7.19 -22.04
N LEU A 489 41.08 8.45 -22.47
CA LEU A 489 40.03 9.44 -22.25
C LEU A 489 38.79 9.11 -23.08
N ALA A 490 38.96 8.75 -24.36
CA ALA A 490 37.87 8.35 -25.24
C ALA A 490 37.18 7.05 -24.78
N ARG A 491 37.94 6.04 -24.29
CA ARG A 491 37.36 4.83 -23.66
C ARG A 491 36.54 5.13 -22.40
N LYS A 492 36.99 6.04 -21.54
CA LYS A 492 36.24 6.45 -20.36
C LYS A 492 34.97 7.22 -20.72
N ILE A 493 35.02 8.07 -21.74
CA ILE A 493 33.84 8.78 -22.26
C ILE A 493 32.85 7.78 -22.88
N ALA A 494 33.33 6.78 -23.63
CA ALA A 494 32.49 5.74 -24.22
C ALA A 494 31.75 4.90 -23.16
N VAL A 495 32.45 4.38 -22.14
CA VAL A 495 31.81 3.59 -21.06
C VAL A 495 30.78 4.40 -20.26
N LEU A 496 31.07 5.67 -20.01
CA LEU A 496 30.20 6.62 -19.29
C LEU A 496 28.98 7.07 -20.11
N VAL A 497 29.03 6.86 -21.42
CA VAL A 497 27.94 7.07 -22.37
C VAL A 497 27.12 5.77 -22.53
N SER A 498 27.78 4.60 -22.55
CA SER A 498 27.13 3.29 -22.54
C SER A 498 26.25 3.06 -21.30
N SER A 499 26.62 3.62 -20.15
CA SER A 499 25.80 3.55 -18.93
C SER A 499 24.52 4.41 -19.01
N ASN A 500 24.54 5.52 -19.75
CA ASN A 500 23.34 6.33 -20.03
C ASN A 500 22.43 5.66 -21.06
N PHE A 501 23.03 4.90 -21.97
CA PHE A 501 22.33 4.19 -23.03
C PHE A 501 21.44 3.09 -22.45
N ILE A 502 22.01 2.14 -21.70
CA ILE A 502 21.27 1.00 -21.13
C ILE A 502 20.10 1.47 -20.23
N LEU A 503 20.30 2.54 -19.46
CA LEU A 503 19.29 3.09 -18.55
C LEU A 503 18.18 3.91 -19.26
N PHE A 504 18.38 4.34 -20.52
CA PHE A 504 17.34 4.99 -21.33
C PHE A 504 16.57 3.99 -22.20
N THR A 505 17.27 3.01 -22.75
CA THR A 505 16.72 2.03 -23.70
C THR A 505 15.76 1.08 -23.04
N LEU A 506 16.19 0.51 -21.91
CA LEU A 506 15.44 -0.52 -21.23
C LEU A 506 14.05 -0.02 -20.79
N PRO A 507 13.90 1.12 -20.08
CA PRO A 507 12.58 1.66 -19.74
C PRO A 507 11.69 1.93 -20.95
N THR A 508 12.25 2.48 -22.03
CA THR A 508 11.48 2.83 -23.22
C THR A 508 10.97 1.58 -23.93
N VAL A 509 11.82 0.56 -24.09
CA VAL A 509 11.43 -0.72 -24.69
C VAL A 509 10.41 -1.44 -23.80
N LEU A 510 10.62 -1.47 -22.48
CA LEU A 510 9.68 -2.08 -21.54
C LEU A 510 8.31 -1.40 -21.58
N LEU A 511 8.27 -0.06 -21.63
CA LEU A 511 7.01 0.69 -21.76
C LEU A 511 6.31 0.39 -23.09
N LEU A 512 7.05 0.26 -24.19
CA LEU A 512 6.47 -0.05 -25.50
C LEU A 512 5.93 -1.47 -25.59
N VAL A 513 6.69 -2.45 -25.09
CA VAL A 513 6.23 -3.84 -24.99
C VAL A 513 4.99 -3.90 -24.10
N TYR A 514 5.00 -3.20 -22.97
CA TYR A 514 3.84 -3.15 -22.08
C TYR A 514 2.61 -2.55 -22.76
N VAL A 515 2.75 -1.42 -23.46
CA VAL A 515 1.65 -0.78 -24.20
C VAL A 515 1.11 -1.69 -25.32
N TYR A 516 1.98 -2.37 -26.05
CA TYR A 516 1.60 -3.24 -27.16
C TYR A 516 0.90 -4.52 -26.70
N SER A 517 1.44 -5.15 -25.66
CA SER A 517 0.91 -6.39 -25.09
C SER A 517 -0.14 -6.13 -23.99
N PHE A 518 -0.57 -4.88 -23.79
CA PHE A 518 -1.43 -4.52 -22.64
C PHE A 518 -2.76 -5.27 -22.64
N SER A 519 -3.38 -5.49 -23.81
CA SER A 519 -4.65 -6.23 -23.93
C SER A 519 -4.47 -7.69 -23.53
N GLU A 520 -3.45 -8.34 -24.11
CA GLU A 520 -3.16 -9.75 -23.83
C GLU A 520 -2.77 -9.97 -22.36
N ILE A 521 -2.03 -9.03 -21.77
CA ILE A 521 -1.62 -9.08 -20.37
C ILE A 521 -2.82 -8.85 -19.43
N LEU A 522 -3.73 -7.95 -19.79
CA LEU A 522 -4.96 -7.70 -19.02
C LEU A 522 -5.89 -8.91 -19.03
N ASP A 523 -6.08 -9.51 -20.20
CA ASP A 523 -6.93 -10.70 -20.36
C ASP A 523 -6.31 -11.90 -19.64
N ALA A 524 -4.98 -12.01 -19.57
CA ALA A 524 -4.28 -13.03 -18.78
C ALA A 524 -4.20 -12.72 -17.25
N ALA A 525 -4.64 -11.54 -16.81
CA ALA A 525 -4.52 -11.10 -15.42
C ALA A 525 -5.72 -11.53 -14.54
N GLU A 526 -6.08 -12.81 -14.57
CA GLU A 526 -7.23 -13.33 -13.81
C GLU A 526 -6.87 -13.68 -12.36
N SER A 527 -5.61 -14.10 -12.12
CA SER A 527 -5.13 -14.52 -10.80
C SER A 527 -4.61 -13.36 -9.92
N PHE A 528 -4.65 -13.53 -8.59
CA PHE A 528 -4.07 -12.55 -7.66
C PHE A 528 -2.55 -12.32 -7.83
N PRO A 529 -1.70 -13.34 -8.08
CA PRO A 529 -0.29 -13.11 -8.42
C PRO A 529 -0.11 -12.34 -9.74
N SER A 530 -0.93 -12.61 -10.75
CA SER A 530 -0.82 -11.90 -12.04
C SER A 530 -1.25 -10.44 -11.91
N MET A 531 -2.30 -10.14 -11.16
CA MET A 531 -2.69 -8.75 -10.85
C MET A 531 -1.60 -7.96 -10.12
N ARG A 532 -0.95 -8.55 -9.11
CA ARG A 532 0.21 -7.91 -8.46
C ARG A 532 1.38 -7.69 -9.42
N SER A 533 1.68 -8.69 -10.24
CA SER A 533 2.78 -8.62 -11.22
C SER A 533 2.51 -7.55 -12.27
N LEU A 534 1.25 -7.39 -12.68
CA LEU A 534 0.80 -6.35 -13.61
C LEU A 534 1.08 -4.94 -13.07
N PHE A 535 0.78 -4.67 -11.80
CA PHE A 535 1.13 -3.38 -11.17
C PHE A 535 2.63 -3.11 -11.19
N ILE A 536 3.45 -4.13 -10.96
CA ILE A 536 4.90 -4.01 -10.87
C ILE A 536 5.50 -3.79 -12.26
N ILE A 537 5.22 -4.69 -13.20
CA ILE A 537 5.81 -4.70 -14.54
C ILE A 537 5.24 -3.56 -15.39
N GLY A 538 3.94 -3.30 -15.26
CA GLY A 538 3.24 -2.30 -16.06
C GLY A 538 3.31 -0.89 -15.50
N GLY A 539 3.14 -0.74 -14.18
CA GLY A 539 3.07 0.57 -13.54
C GLY A 539 4.41 1.04 -12.98
N TRP A 540 5.01 0.23 -12.09
CA TRP A 540 6.14 0.68 -11.28
C TRP A 540 7.48 0.62 -12.01
N LEU A 541 7.79 -0.50 -12.67
CA LEU A 541 9.11 -0.78 -13.24
C LEU A 541 9.51 0.23 -14.33
N PRO A 542 8.67 0.57 -15.33
CA PRO A 542 9.05 1.50 -16.39
C PRO A 542 9.37 2.89 -15.84
N VAL A 543 8.52 3.42 -14.96
CA VAL A 543 8.71 4.74 -14.31
C VAL A 543 9.97 4.73 -13.44
N THR A 544 10.21 3.68 -12.67
CA THR A 544 11.43 3.54 -11.85
C THR A 544 12.69 3.52 -12.72
N CYS A 545 12.66 2.84 -13.87
CA CYS A 545 13.80 2.84 -14.78
C CYS A 545 14.11 4.25 -15.33
N PHE A 546 13.09 5.06 -15.68
CA PHE A 546 13.30 6.48 -16.03
C PHE A 546 13.90 7.28 -14.87
N ASN A 547 13.40 7.06 -13.65
CA ASN A 547 13.92 7.71 -12.45
C ASN A 547 15.39 7.37 -12.18
N LEU A 548 15.79 6.10 -12.32
CA LEU A 548 17.18 5.68 -12.12
C LEU A 548 18.13 6.34 -13.11
N ASN A 549 17.69 6.54 -14.35
CA ASN A 549 18.44 7.27 -15.36
C ASN A 549 18.63 8.75 -14.97
N SER A 550 17.55 9.45 -14.59
CA SER A 550 17.61 10.84 -14.12
C SER A 550 18.40 11.00 -12.81
N LEU A 551 18.44 9.97 -11.96
CA LEU A 551 19.25 9.93 -10.74
C LEU A 551 20.74 9.80 -11.06
N ALA A 552 21.10 8.98 -12.05
CA ALA A 552 22.51 8.72 -12.39
C ALA A 552 23.20 9.96 -12.95
N ASN A 553 22.49 10.78 -13.73
CA ASN A 553 23.02 11.93 -14.47
C ASN A 553 23.91 12.88 -13.63
N PRO A 554 23.46 13.42 -12.48
CA PRO A 554 24.28 14.25 -11.58
C PRO A 554 25.63 13.63 -11.19
N PHE A 555 25.67 12.32 -10.98
CA PHE A 555 26.89 11.60 -10.61
C PHE A 555 27.82 11.38 -11.81
N LEU A 556 27.28 11.30 -13.03
CA LEU A 556 28.05 11.10 -14.25
C LEU A 556 28.71 12.40 -14.74
N TYR A 557 28.11 13.58 -14.53
CA TYR A 557 28.64 14.86 -15.02
C TYR A 557 30.09 15.19 -14.58
N PRO A 558 30.51 14.97 -13.32
CA PRO A 558 31.89 15.18 -12.88
C PRO A 558 32.90 14.25 -13.58
N PHE A 559 32.46 13.07 -14.02
CA PHE A 559 33.29 12.15 -14.80
C PHE A 559 33.32 12.55 -16.29
N ARG A 560 32.22 13.10 -16.82
CA ARG A 560 32.14 13.61 -18.20
C ARG A 560 32.98 14.87 -18.41
N HIS A 561 33.01 15.76 -17.42
CA HIS A 561 33.63 17.08 -17.55
C HIS A 561 34.58 17.44 -16.41
N ARG A 562 35.88 17.51 -16.71
CA ARG A 562 36.92 17.96 -15.74
C ARG A 562 36.66 19.36 -15.18
N ARG A 563 36.08 20.27 -15.98
CA ARG A 563 35.74 21.65 -15.55
C ARG A 563 34.64 21.66 -14.50
N PHE A 564 33.59 20.85 -14.69
CA PHE A 564 32.50 20.69 -13.73
C PHE A 564 33.00 20.12 -12.39
N LYS A 565 33.86 19.10 -12.44
CA LYS A 565 34.50 18.54 -11.24
C LYS A 565 35.34 19.56 -10.46
N LYS A 566 36.02 20.48 -11.15
CA LYS A 566 36.78 21.57 -10.51
C LYS A 566 35.84 22.55 -9.82
N GLU A 567 34.75 22.94 -10.47
CA GLU A 567 33.76 23.85 -9.89
C GLU A 567 33.10 23.24 -8.65
N ILE A 568 32.64 21.97 -8.70
CA ILE A 568 32.06 21.28 -7.54
C ILE A 568 33.04 21.25 -6.36
N ARG A 569 34.31 20.91 -6.59
CA ARG A 569 35.33 20.90 -5.53
C ARG A 569 35.63 22.29 -4.95
N SER A 570 35.30 23.35 -5.69
CA SER A 570 35.47 24.72 -5.22
C SER A 570 34.28 25.22 -4.38
N ILE A 571 33.12 24.55 -4.44
CA ILE A 571 31.91 24.95 -3.70
C ILE A 571 32.13 25.00 -2.19
N PRO A 572 32.72 23.98 -1.52
CA PRO A 572 32.95 24.04 -0.07
C PRO A 572 33.86 25.21 0.32
N ARG A 573 34.85 25.54 -0.52
CA ARG A 573 35.73 26.70 -0.29
C ARG A 573 34.99 28.02 -0.47
N ARG A 574 34.09 28.14 -1.45
CA ARG A 574 33.25 29.33 -1.65
C ARG A 574 32.23 29.50 -0.52
N LEU A 575 31.58 28.42 -0.08
CA LEU A 575 30.67 28.43 1.06
C LEU A 575 31.42 28.84 2.34
N ARG A 576 32.60 28.26 2.61
CA ARG A 576 33.45 28.65 3.73
C ARG A 576 33.86 30.13 3.67
N ASN A 577 34.26 30.61 2.50
CA ASN A 577 34.68 32.00 2.30
C ASN A 577 33.50 32.99 2.37
N SER A 578 32.30 32.58 1.94
CA SER A 578 31.08 33.39 2.02
C SER A 578 30.56 33.45 3.45
N VAL A 579 30.62 32.34 4.21
CA VAL A 579 30.33 32.34 5.64
C VAL A 579 31.34 33.22 6.38
N SER A 580 32.64 33.12 6.09
CA SER A 580 33.64 34.01 6.71
C SER A 580 33.41 35.49 6.34
N HIS A 581 33.04 35.81 5.09
CA HIS A 581 32.72 37.18 4.68
C HIS A 581 31.39 37.71 5.26
N SER A 582 30.45 36.86 5.66
CA SER A 582 29.27 37.26 6.43
C SER A 582 29.57 37.50 7.92
N PHE A 583 30.69 36.99 8.45
CA PHE A 583 31.15 37.26 9.82
C PHE A 583 32.13 38.46 9.91
N TYR A 584 32.74 38.89 8.80
CA TYR A 584 33.58 40.11 8.79
C TYR A 584 32.84 41.42 9.12
N PRO A 585 31.56 41.64 8.75
CA PRO A 585 30.81 42.82 9.19
C PRO A 585 30.46 42.78 10.68
N VAL A 586 30.36 41.58 11.28
CA VAL A 586 30.00 41.42 12.70
C VAL A 586 31.20 41.70 13.62
N PHE A 587 32.42 41.38 13.19
CA PHE A 587 33.64 41.74 13.94
C PHE A 587 34.18 43.15 13.63
N ALA A 588 33.97 43.67 12.41
CA ALA A 588 34.36 45.05 12.07
C ALA A 588 33.46 46.10 12.74
N THR A 589 32.17 45.78 12.96
CA THR A 589 31.27 46.64 13.76
C THR A 589 31.61 46.61 15.25
N ALA A 590 32.11 45.48 15.77
CA ALA A 590 32.59 45.40 17.15
C ALA A 590 33.87 46.23 17.41
N GLN A 591 34.80 46.30 16.45
CA GLN A 591 35.99 47.16 16.56
C GLN A 591 35.67 48.66 16.40
N HIS A 592 34.72 49.03 15.53
CA HIS A 592 34.27 50.44 15.43
C HIS A 592 33.46 50.90 16.65
N PHE A 593 32.78 49.99 17.36
CA PHE A 593 32.06 50.31 18.60
C PHE A 593 33.01 50.47 19.82
N SER A 594 34.13 49.73 19.88
CA SER A 594 35.14 49.92 20.94
C SER A 594 35.96 51.21 20.76
N LEU A 595 36.20 51.66 19.52
CA LEU A 595 36.88 52.93 19.22
C LEU A 595 35.99 54.16 19.46
N ARG A 596 34.65 54.04 19.34
CA ARG A 596 33.73 55.14 19.67
C ARG A 596 33.48 55.27 21.17
N THR A 597 33.53 54.18 21.94
CA THR A 597 33.38 54.21 23.41
C THR A 597 34.65 54.72 24.11
N SER A 598 35.84 54.51 23.53
CA SER A 598 37.08 55.14 24.02
C SER A 598 37.15 56.64 23.73
N ALA A 599 36.64 57.11 22.59
CA ALA A 599 36.55 58.54 22.28
C ALA A 599 35.51 59.29 23.13
N LEU A 600 34.35 58.67 23.40
CA LEU A 600 33.31 59.27 24.24
C LEU A 600 33.71 59.31 25.72
N SER A 601 34.43 58.29 26.21
CA SER A 601 35.00 58.31 27.56
C SER A 601 36.12 59.35 27.71
N HIS A 602 36.89 59.64 26.65
CA HIS A 602 37.90 60.70 26.68
C HIS A 602 37.28 62.12 26.70
N GLN A 603 36.15 62.35 26.02
CA GLN A 603 35.42 63.62 26.08
C GLN A 603 34.68 63.82 27.42
N LEU A 604 34.10 62.77 27.99
CA LEU A 604 33.47 62.84 29.33
C LEU A 604 34.51 63.00 30.46
N ARG A 605 35.73 62.46 30.29
CA ARG A 605 36.84 62.68 31.24
C ARG A 605 37.41 64.10 31.18
N GLN A 606 37.32 64.79 30.04
CA GLN A 606 37.74 66.19 29.91
C GLN A 606 36.73 67.18 30.50
N GLN A 607 35.44 66.86 30.57
CA GLN A 607 34.43 67.72 31.22
C GLN A 607 34.42 67.61 32.76
N PHE A 608 34.91 66.51 33.34
CA PHE A 608 34.92 66.29 34.79
C PHE A 608 36.19 66.77 35.52
N HIS A 609 37.20 67.29 34.81
CA HIS A 609 38.42 67.83 35.42
C HIS A 609 38.42 69.35 35.68
N SER A 610 37.29 70.04 35.50
CA SER A 610 37.13 71.47 35.84
C SER A 610 36.76 71.74 37.31
N PHE A 611 36.64 70.69 38.14
CA PHE A 611 36.31 70.80 39.57
C PHE A 611 37.16 69.85 40.43
N ALA A 612 38.36 70.26 40.84
CA ALA A 612 39.00 69.92 42.13
C ALA A 612 40.45 70.48 42.23
N PRO A 613 40.95 70.81 43.45
CA PRO A 613 42.11 71.71 43.65
C PRO A 613 43.48 71.01 43.75
N ARG A 614 44.54 71.84 43.69
CA ARG A 614 45.99 71.57 43.71
C ARG A 614 46.51 70.73 44.90
N ARG A 615 47.52 69.89 44.64
CA ARG A 615 48.71 69.50 45.47
C ARG A 615 49.64 68.64 44.57
N GLU A 616 50.81 69.12 44.15
CA GLU A 616 52.16 69.08 44.79
C GLU A 616 52.85 67.70 44.86
N GLY A 617 54.05 67.64 44.24
CA GLY A 617 55.11 66.62 44.38
C GLY A 617 54.88 65.29 43.66
N GLU A 618 55.86 64.54 43.17
CA GLU A 618 57.30 64.68 43.03
C GLU A 618 57.79 63.47 42.20
N ASN A 619 58.82 63.70 41.42
CA ASN A 619 59.93 62.80 41.06
C ASN A 619 59.74 61.53 40.19
N SER A 620 60.65 61.55 39.21
CA SER A 620 61.08 60.63 38.18
C SER A 620 61.96 59.46 38.68
N LEU A 621 62.28 58.58 37.71
CA LEU A 621 63.45 57.65 37.63
C LEU A 621 63.28 56.31 38.38
N HIS A 622 63.82 55.15 37.98
CA HIS A 622 64.42 54.58 36.76
C HIS A 622 64.83 53.14 37.15
N VAL A 623 65.38 52.39 36.18
CA VAL A 623 66.31 51.25 36.30
C VAL A 623 65.79 49.80 36.28
N ASP A 624 66.38 49.11 35.29
CA ASP A 624 66.54 47.68 35.01
C ASP A 624 66.96 46.77 36.19
N ALA A 625 66.73 45.46 36.04
CA ALA A 625 67.80 44.43 36.00
C ALA A 625 67.22 43.00 35.91
N ASP A 626 67.46 42.37 34.76
CA ASP A 626 68.25 41.15 34.53
C ASP A 626 68.18 39.89 35.43
N VAL A 627 68.52 38.75 34.77
CA VAL A 627 69.11 37.47 35.24
C VAL A 627 68.28 36.16 35.14
N ARG A 628 68.65 35.35 34.12
CA ARG A 628 69.00 33.87 34.03
C ARG A 628 68.15 32.82 34.80
N HIS A 629 68.01 31.53 34.45
CA HIS A 629 68.65 30.54 33.54
C HIS A 629 67.78 29.25 33.51
N GLY A 630 67.92 28.38 32.49
CA GLY A 630 67.53 26.95 32.59
C GLY A 630 67.20 26.23 31.26
N ARG A 631 67.96 25.17 30.93
CA ARG A 631 67.97 24.38 29.66
C ARG A 631 67.35 22.97 29.81
N GLY A 632 66.92 22.37 28.68
CA GLY A 632 66.88 20.91 28.37
C GLY A 632 65.67 20.51 27.48
N ARG A 633 65.77 20.24 26.16
CA ARG A 633 66.19 19.01 25.38
C ARG A 633 65.51 17.71 25.89
N THR A 634 64.90 16.80 25.10
CA THR A 634 65.12 16.31 23.72
C THR A 634 63.95 15.41 23.22
N ALA A 635 63.92 15.13 21.91
CA ALA A 635 62.93 14.38 21.12
C ALA A 635 63.17 12.85 21.00
N THR A 636 62.19 12.08 20.48
CA THR A 636 62.38 11.01 19.46
C THR A 636 61.06 10.47 18.84
N ASN A 637 61.10 10.22 17.52
CA ASN A 637 60.14 9.48 16.69
C ASN A 637 60.43 7.97 16.75
N VAL A 638 59.41 7.09 16.65
CA VAL A 638 59.55 5.70 16.15
C VAL A 638 58.31 5.26 15.36
N LYS A 639 58.56 4.44 14.33
CA LYS A 639 57.67 3.90 13.28
C LYS A 639 57.75 2.36 13.34
N PHE A 640 56.81 1.67 12.65
CA PHE A 640 56.76 0.24 12.24
C PHE A 640 56.06 -0.77 13.17
N PRO A 641 55.61 -1.95 12.64
CA PRO A 641 55.77 -2.53 11.28
C PRO A 641 54.61 -2.31 10.31
#